data_AF-A0A8J6FHJ8-F1
#
_entry.id   AF-A0A8J6FHJ8-F1
#
_cell.length_a   1.000
_cell.length_b   1.000
_cell.length_c   1.000
_cell.angle_alpha   90.00
_cell.angle_beta   90.00
_cell.angle_gamma   90.00
#
_symmetry.space_group_name_H-M   'P 1'
#
loop_
_entity.id
_entity.type
_entity.pdbx_description
1 polymer ?
#
loop_
_entity_poly.entity_id
_entity_poly.type
_entity_poly.pdbx_seq_one_letter_code
_entity_poly.pdbx_strand_id
1 'polypeptide(L)'
;MSSDSKKRKPKVIRSEEGKRSRHEEQEGRYYSEEAEVDLRDPKNDYQLYKETCEDLQKLMAEIQDLKSKGSKDVSAEIEERRIQSCVHFMTLKKLNRLAHIRLKKARDQTHEAKQKVDAYHLQLQNLLYEVMHLQKEITKCLEFKSKHEEIELVSVEEFYQEAPPGISKSEITSNDPHQQTLARLDWELEQRKRLAEKYKESLASKEKILKEIEVKKEYLNSLQPQLQSIMQASLPVQEYLSMPFDCMHKEYETARHLPAPLYVLFVQASAYSQACDKKLVVSIEGSVEEAKALFKPPEDSQDDESDSDAEEEQTTKRRRPTLGVQLDDKRKEMLKRHPLCVSLIVKSKDNSSLNLAFYFLMNLNILTVKAEIVPASELASSVIAGELLNPDTVLNCLFPGDDGKKTPNPANQYQFDKVGILDLGDYISELGHPYLWVQTMGGLHFPADQPPPSFVADNTLSASHMEKTIKLLRSRLVSRLSLHKQFASLEHGIIPISGECQNLFPAKVVSRLTKWSMITYEDYVVLPYTKEVVECGLAQDTHLYYSLMIERGTAKLHGAVVLNPGYSLIPSLFSLCLNWKGERSSRNDENIRVMESEINVYYKELMGPSPGFQLLTNQLQRLCMLLDVYLETERHDNSVEGPHEFPPEKICLRLVRGPSRMKPFKYNYPQGFFSHR
;
A
#
# COMPACT_ATOMS: atom_id res chain seq x y z
N MET A 1 67.72 11.25 39.19
CA MET A 1 68.71 10.17 39.11
C MET A 1 69.26 10.10 37.70
N SER A 2 70.59 9.98 37.58
CA SER A 2 71.46 9.76 36.41
C SER A 2 71.29 10.68 35.19
N SER A 3 72.16 11.67 34.97
CA SER A 3 73.61 11.64 34.66
C SER A 3 73.88 11.40 33.16
N ASP A 4 74.24 12.46 32.45
CA ASP A 4 75.37 12.36 31.55
C ASP A 4 76.13 13.68 31.43
N SER A 5 77.43 13.61 31.69
CA SER A 5 78.31 14.72 32.05
C SER A 5 79.39 14.88 30.99
N LYS A 6 79.34 15.97 30.20
CA LYS A 6 80.45 16.41 29.35
C LYS A 6 81.16 17.62 29.94
N LYS A 7 82.40 17.33 30.36
CA LYS A 7 83.43 18.17 30.98
C LYS A 7 83.55 19.57 30.37
N ARG A 8 83.33 20.61 31.19
CA ARG A 8 83.86 21.97 30.98
C ARG A 8 85.23 22.08 31.67
N LYS A 9 86.27 22.45 30.93
CA LYS A 9 87.58 22.86 31.47
C LYS A 9 87.44 24.27 32.09
N PRO A 10 88.11 24.57 33.23
CA PRO A 10 87.99 25.87 33.88
C PRO A 10 88.84 26.93 33.16
N LYS A 11 88.25 28.12 32.97
CA LYS A 11 88.96 29.36 32.64
C LYS A 11 89.81 29.75 33.86
N VAL A 12 91.11 29.86 33.65
CA VAL A 12 92.05 30.45 34.60
C VAL A 12 91.66 31.92 34.78
N ILE A 13 91.21 32.24 36.00
CA ILE A 13 91.14 33.59 36.53
C ILE A 13 92.60 33.98 36.83
N ARG A 14 93.11 35.02 36.17
CA ARG A 14 94.28 35.73 36.64
C ARG A 14 93.83 37.13 37.04
N SER A 15 93.85 37.31 38.35
CA SER A 15 93.67 38.53 39.11
C SER A 15 94.47 39.70 38.52
N GLU A 16 93.77 40.77 38.18
CA GLU A 16 94.29 42.12 38.33
C GLU A 16 94.23 42.46 39.81
N GLU A 17 95.38 42.69 40.43
CA GLU A 17 95.47 43.59 41.58
C GLU A 17 96.91 44.02 41.79
N GLY A 18 97.07 45.31 42.05
CA GLY A 18 98.16 45.78 42.89
C GLY A 18 99.35 46.40 42.15
N LYS A 19 99.14 47.61 41.64
CA LYS A 19 100.14 48.68 41.76
C LYS A 19 100.79 48.60 43.14
N ARG A 20 102.10 48.34 43.16
CA ARG A 20 103.00 48.83 44.22
C ARG A 20 104.13 49.59 43.56
N SER A 21 103.90 50.90 43.46
CA SER A 21 104.93 51.91 43.42
C SER A 21 105.79 51.79 44.68
N ARG A 22 107.06 51.44 44.52
CA ARG A 22 108.16 51.95 45.34
C ARG A 22 109.48 51.48 44.74
N HIS A 23 110.07 52.35 43.93
CA HIS A 23 111.49 52.63 44.04
C HIS A 23 111.62 54.14 43.95
N GLU A 24 111.86 54.72 45.13
CA GLU A 24 112.23 56.11 45.33
C GLU A 24 113.53 56.41 44.57
N GLU A 25 113.54 57.58 43.94
CA GLU A 25 114.68 58.49 43.80
C GLU A 25 116.03 57.90 43.39
N GLN A 26 116.32 58.02 42.09
CA GLN A 26 117.63 58.46 41.64
C GLN A 26 117.44 59.38 40.44
N GLU A 27 117.66 60.69 40.65
CA GLU A 27 117.91 61.67 39.59
C GLU A 27 119.13 61.22 38.78
N GLY A 28 118.89 60.37 37.79
CA GLY A 28 119.84 59.97 36.78
C GLY A 28 119.23 60.30 35.43
N ARG A 29 119.66 61.43 34.85
CA ARG A 29 119.30 61.92 33.51
C ARG A 29 119.74 60.90 32.44
N TYR A 30 119.03 59.78 32.31
CA TYR A 30 119.17 58.89 31.16
C TYR A 30 118.53 59.60 29.97
N TYR A 31 119.37 60.08 29.05
CA TYR A 31 118.95 60.57 27.73
C TYR A 31 118.28 59.41 26.99
N SER A 32 116.96 59.25 27.13
CA SER A 32 116.21 58.31 26.32
C SER A 32 115.93 58.94 24.96
N GLU A 33 116.37 58.26 23.89
CA GLU A 33 116.08 58.65 22.51
C GLU A 33 114.56 58.81 22.27
N GLU A 34 113.70 58.15 23.07
CA GLU A 34 112.24 58.29 23.00
C GLU A 34 111.72 59.69 23.41
N ALA A 35 112.34 60.33 24.40
CA ALA A 35 111.95 61.69 24.82
C ALA A 35 112.44 62.75 23.83
N GLU A 36 113.56 62.50 23.15
CA GLU A 36 114.06 63.38 22.09
C GLU A 36 113.13 63.39 20.87
N VAL A 37 112.49 62.25 20.54
CA VAL A 37 111.56 62.15 19.41
C VAL A 37 110.38 63.14 19.51
N ASP A 38 109.90 63.39 20.74
CA ASP A 38 108.74 64.26 21.01
C ASP A 38 109.06 65.76 20.93
N LEU A 39 110.30 66.14 21.21
CA LEU A 39 110.75 67.53 21.21
C LEU A 39 111.32 67.98 19.86
N ARG A 40 111.79 67.03 19.04
CA ARG A 40 112.45 67.31 17.76
C ARG A 40 111.46 67.31 16.61
N ASP A 41 111.55 68.35 15.78
CA ASP A 41 110.74 68.47 14.57
C ASP A 41 111.21 67.46 13.49
N PRO A 42 110.32 66.58 12.98
CA PRO A 42 110.66 65.59 11.96
C PRO A 42 111.29 66.19 10.69
N LYS A 43 110.90 67.42 10.31
CA LYS A 43 111.43 68.09 9.12
C LYS A 43 112.88 68.52 9.32
N ASN A 44 113.21 69.06 10.49
CA ASN A 44 114.57 69.44 10.85
C ASN A 44 115.50 68.23 10.99
N ASP A 45 115.01 67.11 11.55
CA ASP A 45 115.76 65.85 11.59
C ASP A 45 116.05 65.31 10.18
N TYR A 46 115.10 65.40 9.25
CA TYR A 46 115.31 65.01 7.86
C TYR A 46 116.33 65.90 7.14
N GLN A 47 116.29 67.21 7.38
CA GLN A 47 117.26 68.16 6.83
C GLN A 47 118.68 67.87 7.34
N LEU A 48 118.83 67.63 8.65
CA LEU A 48 120.10 67.24 9.26
C LEU A 48 120.62 65.88 8.75
N TYR A 49 119.72 64.92 8.50
CA TYR A 49 120.07 63.65 7.86
C TYR A 49 120.63 63.87 6.45
N LYS A 50 120.00 64.76 5.67
CA LYS A 50 120.46 65.09 4.32
C LYS A 50 121.83 65.77 4.33
N GLU A 51 122.03 66.77 5.19
CA GLU A 51 123.30 67.48 5.34
C GLU A 51 124.44 66.53 5.76
N THR A 52 124.19 65.65 6.74
CA THR A 52 125.19 64.67 7.17
C THR A 52 125.51 63.62 6.10
N CYS A 53 124.57 63.27 5.22
CA CYS A 53 124.82 62.45 4.04
C CYS A 53 125.68 63.17 2.99
N GLU A 54 125.40 64.46 2.72
CA GLU A 54 126.19 65.28 1.79
C GLU A 54 127.63 65.46 2.29
N ASP A 55 127.82 65.69 3.59
CA ASP A 55 129.14 65.82 4.20
C ASP A 55 129.91 64.49 4.21
N LEU A 56 129.24 63.37 4.48
CA LEU A 56 129.83 62.05 4.35
C LEU A 56 130.24 61.75 2.90
N GLN A 57 129.45 62.18 1.91
CA GLN A 57 129.79 62.04 0.49
C GLN A 57 131.03 62.85 0.11
N LYS A 58 131.15 64.09 0.61
CA LYS A 58 132.36 64.92 0.42
C LYS A 58 133.58 64.24 1.04
N LEU A 59 133.48 63.77 2.29
CA LEU A 59 134.57 63.05 2.97
C LEU A 59 135.00 61.78 2.22
N MET A 60 134.05 61.03 1.66
CA MET A 60 134.37 59.85 0.83
C MET A 60 135.08 60.23 -0.48
N ALA A 61 134.65 61.31 -1.14
CA ALA A 61 135.31 61.83 -2.34
C ALA A 61 136.74 62.31 -2.04
N GLU A 62 136.94 63.00 -0.93
CA GLU A 62 138.26 63.43 -0.46
C GLU A 62 139.16 62.23 -0.13
N ILE A 63 138.64 61.19 0.54
CA ILE A 63 139.37 59.95 0.79
C ILE A 63 139.74 59.26 -0.53
N GLN A 64 138.87 59.29 -1.54
CA GLN A 64 139.15 58.73 -2.87
C GLN A 64 140.26 59.50 -3.59
N ASP A 65 140.20 60.84 -3.57
CA ASP A 65 141.22 61.71 -4.17
C ASP A 65 142.57 61.54 -3.48
N LEU A 66 142.60 61.51 -2.14
CA LEU A 66 143.81 61.28 -1.35
C LEU A 66 144.43 59.90 -1.64
N LYS A 67 143.60 58.85 -1.80
CA LYS A 67 144.07 57.52 -2.21
C LYS A 67 144.63 57.47 -3.63
N SER A 68 144.13 58.29 -4.56
CA SER A 68 144.62 58.34 -5.94
C SER A 68 146.02 58.98 -6.08
N LYS A 69 146.40 59.88 -5.17
CA LYS A 69 147.66 60.66 -5.23
C LYS A 69 148.89 59.93 -4.66
N GLY A 70 148.72 58.82 -3.94
CA GLY A 70 149.78 57.83 -3.67
C GLY A 70 151.05 58.30 -2.93
N SER A 71 150.94 59.17 -1.91
CA SER A 71 152.10 59.56 -1.06
C SER A 71 152.01 58.98 0.37
N LYS A 72 153.16 58.69 1.01
CA LYS A 72 153.27 58.00 2.31
C LYS A 72 152.81 58.85 3.51
N ASP A 73 152.78 60.17 3.42
CA ASP A 73 152.28 61.07 4.49
C ASP A 73 150.74 61.16 4.54
N VAL A 74 150.04 60.62 3.54
CA VAL A 74 148.57 60.73 3.38
C VAL A 74 147.80 59.82 4.37
N SER A 75 148.49 58.88 5.03
CA SER A 75 147.85 57.90 5.92
C SER A 75 147.21 58.52 7.17
N ALA A 76 147.77 59.60 7.72
CA ALA A 76 147.22 60.27 8.91
C ALA A 76 145.95 61.07 8.57
N GLU A 77 145.95 61.80 7.45
CA GLU A 77 144.78 62.55 6.97
C GLU A 77 143.62 61.62 6.59
N ILE A 78 143.89 60.46 5.98
CA ILE A 78 142.86 59.46 5.70
C ILE A 78 142.21 58.94 6.99
N GLU A 79 142.99 58.73 8.06
CA GLU A 79 142.45 58.24 9.33
C GLU A 79 141.60 59.32 10.04
N GLU A 80 142.00 60.59 9.97
CA GLU A 80 141.18 61.70 10.48
C GLU A 80 139.83 61.81 9.74
N ARG A 81 139.84 61.75 8.40
CA ARG A 81 138.60 61.75 7.59
C ARG A 81 137.73 60.52 7.84
N ARG A 82 138.34 59.37 8.16
CA ARG A 82 137.62 58.17 8.60
C ARG A 82 136.95 58.37 9.96
N ILE A 83 137.63 58.99 10.93
CA ILE A 83 137.04 59.32 12.24
C ILE A 83 135.86 60.28 12.06
N GLN A 84 136.01 61.33 11.24
CA GLN A 84 134.91 62.26 10.92
C GLN A 84 133.73 61.53 10.24
N SER A 85 134.01 60.64 9.30
CA SER A 85 132.99 59.80 8.65
C SER A 85 132.27 58.89 9.67
N CYS A 86 132.99 58.31 10.62
CA CYS A 86 132.42 57.51 11.70
C CYS A 86 131.46 58.33 12.59
N VAL A 87 131.79 59.59 12.88
CA VAL A 87 130.87 60.50 13.60
C VAL A 87 129.59 60.74 12.80
N HIS A 88 129.68 61.00 11.49
CA HIS A 88 128.50 61.13 10.63
C HIS A 88 127.69 59.82 10.54
N PHE A 89 128.34 58.66 10.51
CA PHE A 89 127.61 57.38 10.60
C PHE A 89 126.90 57.20 11.95
N MET A 90 127.49 57.66 13.06
CA MET A 90 126.84 57.64 14.37
C MET A 90 125.62 58.57 14.40
N THR A 91 125.70 59.76 13.81
CA THR A 91 124.55 60.69 13.72
C THR A 91 123.44 60.12 12.84
N LEU A 92 123.77 59.53 11.68
CA LEU A 92 122.79 58.87 10.81
C LEU A 92 122.10 57.68 11.51
N LYS A 93 122.87 56.85 12.23
CA LYS A 93 122.31 55.76 13.03
C LYS A 93 121.42 56.26 14.17
N LYS A 94 121.73 57.42 14.77
CA LYS A 94 120.87 58.05 15.78
C LYS A 94 119.57 58.56 15.14
N LEU A 95 119.65 59.31 14.04
CA LEU A 95 118.49 59.81 13.29
C LEU A 95 117.57 58.68 12.81
N ASN A 96 118.13 57.57 12.36
CA ASN A 96 117.37 56.39 11.94
C ASN A 96 116.63 55.73 13.14
N ARG A 97 117.31 55.59 14.29
CA ARG A 97 116.67 55.11 15.52
C ARG A 97 115.51 56.03 15.95
N LEU A 98 115.71 57.35 15.93
CA LEU A 98 114.66 58.34 16.22
C LEU A 98 113.47 58.21 15.26
N ALA A 99 113.71 58.04 13.95
CA ALA A 99 112.65 57.86 12.96
C ALA A 99 111.85 56.57 13.19
N HIS A 100 112.51 55.44 13.49
CA HIS A 100 111.83 54.19 13.81
C HIS A 100 111.04 54.27 15.11
N ILE A 101 111.58 54.92 16.14
CA ILE A 101 110.85 55.18 17.40
C ILE A 101 109.60 56.03 17.13
N ARG A 102 109.73 57.11 16.34
CA ARG A 102 108.61 57.98 15.96
C ARG A 102 107.52 57.23 15.18
N LEU A 103 107.92 56.40 14.22
CA LEU A 103 107.00 55.58 13.43
C LEU A 103 106.28 54.56 14.32
N LYS A 104 107.02 53.89 15.20
CA LYS A 104 106.44 52.92 16.14
C LYS A 104 105.43 53.61 17.05
N LYS A 105 105.77 54.77 17.62
CA LYS A 105 104.87 55.55 18.49
C LYS A 105 103.57 55.94 17.78
N ALA A 106 103.65 56.46 16.55
CA ALA A 106 102.46 56.82 15.77
C ALA A 106 101.60 55.59 15.40
N ARG A 107 102.25 54.47 15.05
CA ARG A 107 101.57 53.20 14.76
C ARG A 107 100.85 52.65 16.00
N ASP A 108 101.51 52.67 17.15
CA ASP A 108 100.94 52.18 18.40
C ASP A 108 99.76 53.07 18.83
N GLN A 109 99.91 54.40 18.76
CA GLN A 109 98.82 55.34 19.08
C GLN A 109 97.59 55.17 18.17
N THR A 110 97.79 55.05 16.86
CA THR A 110 96.69 54.82 15.91
C THR A 110 96.06 53.45 16.10
N HIS A 111 96.86 52.43 16.43
CA HIS A 111 96.36 51.11 16.73
C HIS A 111 95.52 51.08 18.02
N GLU A 112 95.96 51.77 19.08
CA GLU A 112 95.19 51.94 20.32
C GLU A 112 93.86 52.65 20.07
N ALA A 113 93.87 53.74 19.29
CA ALA A 113 92.63 54.45 18.95
C ALA A 113 91.68 53.57 18.13
N LYS A 114 92.21 52.82 17.15
CA LYS A 114 91.45 51.84 16.37
C LYS A 114 90.84 50.76 17.28
N GLN A 115 91.61 50.19 18.20
CA GLN A 115 91.11 49.19 19.13
C GLN A 115 89.96 49.71 19.99
N LYS A 116 90.02 50.98 20.44
CA LYS A 116 88.91 51.62 21.17
C LYS A 116 87.67 51.78 20.30
N VAL A 117 87.82 52.21 19.05
CA VAL A 117 86.70 52.33 18.09
C VAL A 117 86.08 50.97 17.80
N ASP A 118 86.90 49.95 17.56
CA ASP A 118 86.42 48.58 17.33
C ASP A 118 85.65 48.05 18.55
N ALA A 119 86.12 48.36 19.77
CA ALA A 119 85.41 48.01 21.01
C ALA A 119 84.05 48.72 21.14
N TYR A 120 83.97 50.02 20.86
CA TYR A 120 82.70 50.75 20.86
C TYR A 120 81.75 50.27 19.76
N HIS A 121 82.27 49.98 18.57
CA HIS A 121 81.49 49.42 17.47
C HIS A 121 80.93 48.05 17.85
N LEU A 122 81.71 47.21 18.54
CA LEU A 122 81.22 45.94 19.07
C LEU A 122 80.08 46.14 20.09
N GLN A 123 80.20 47.11 21.00
CA GLN A 123 79.12 47.45 21.93
C GLN A 123 77.83 47.88 21.19
N LEU A 124 77.96 48.71 20.15
CA LEU A 124 76.83 49.11 19.33
C LEU A 124 76.19 47.92 18.61
N GLN A 125 76.99 47.02 18.03
CA GLN A 125 76.47 45.82 17.37
C GLN A 125 75.74 44.90 18.34
N ASN A 126 76.22 44.77 19.58
CA ASN A 126 75.52 44.03 20.62
C ASN A 126 74.14 44.64 20.92
N LEU A 127 74.05 45.97 21.04
CA LEU A 127 72.79 46.67 21.28
C LEU A 127 71.82 46.58 20.09
N LEU A 128 72.32 46.72 18.86
CA LEU A 128 71.49 46.56 17.66
C LEU A 128 70.93 45.13 17.55
N TYR A 129 71.74 44.14 17.91
CA TYR A 129 71.28 42.77 17.98
C TYR A 129 70.20 42.59 19.06
N GLU A 130 70.37 43.19 20.24
CA GLU A 130 69.39 43.16 21.32
C GLU A 130 68.06 43.82 20.89
N VAL A 131 68.11 45.01 20.29
CA VAL A 131 66.92 45.68 19.75
C VAL A 131 66.23 44.83 18.70
N MET A 132 66.99 44.26 17.75
CA MET A 132 66.43 43.38 16.73
C MET A 132 65.80 42.12 17.36
N HIS A 133 66.45 41.53 18.37
CA HIS A 133 65.93 40.36 19.08
C HIS A 133 64.63 40.71 19.80
N LEU A 134 64.61 41.80 20.59
CA LEU A 134 63.41 42.26 21.30
C LEU A 134 62.28 42.60 20.33
N GLN A 135 62.58 43.25 19.21
CA GLN A 135 61.57 43.56 18.21
C GLN A 135 60.98 42.28 17.59
N LYS A 136 61.83 41.29 17.24
CA LYS A 136 61.38 39.97 16.78
C LYS A 136 60.57 39.23 17.84
N GLU A 137 60.94 39.38 19.10
CA GLU A 137 60.22 38.77 20.22
C GLU A 137 58.85 39.43 20.43
N ILE A 138 58.76 40.76 20.31
CA ILE A 138 57.50 41.50 20.32
C ILE A 138 56.60 41.08 19.16
N THR A 139 57.10 41.03 17.91
CA THR A 139 56.28 40.55 16.78
C THR A 139 55.83 39.11 17.00
N LYS A 140 56.72 38.24 17.47
CA LYS A 140 56.35 36.86 17.81
C LYS A 140 55.28 36.79 18.90
N CYS A 141 55.32 37.66 19.90
CA CYS A 141 54.32 37.74 20.95
C CYS A 141 52.99 38.34 20.45
N LEU A 142 53.01 39.28 19.50
CA LEU A 142 51.81 39.87 18.91
C LEU A 142 51.17 38.96 17.84
N GLU A 143 51.96 38.11 17.20
CA GLU A 143 51.48 37.06 16.29
C GLU A 143 50.85 35.88 17.05
N PHE A 144 50.86 35.90 18.38
CA PHE A 144 50.16 34.92 19.19
C PHE A 144 48.65 35.04 18.97
N LYS A 145 48.13 34.18 18.10
CA LYS A 145 46.70 33.95 17.97
C LYS A 145 46.28 32.92 18.99
N SER A 146 45.41 33.32 19.89
CA SER A 146 44.82 32.38 20.83
C SER A 146 43.67 31.67 20.15
N LYS A 147 43.53 30.36 20.41
CA LYS A 147 42.54 29.50 19.75
C LYS A 147 41.09 29.94 19.92
N HIS A 148 40.79 30.82 20.89
CA HIS A 148 39.44 31.34 21.11
C HIS A 148 38.95 32.29 20.00
N GLU A 149 39.85 32.88 19.22
CA GLU A 149 39.48 33.76 18.09
C GLU A 149 38.84 32.99 16.92
N GLU A 150 39.08 31.67 16.83
CA GLU A 150 38.52 30.80 15.79
C GLU A 150 37.19 30.16 16.21
N ILE A 151 36.77 30.33 17.46
CA ILE A 151 35.57 29.69 18.01
C ILE A 151 34.39 30.65 17.85
N GLU A 152 33.36 30.23 17.12
CA GLU A 152 32.08 30.91 17.09
C GLU A 152 31.40 30.79 18.46
N LEU A 153 31.21 31.92 19.13
CA LEU A 153 30.64 31.99 20.48
C LEU A 153 29.13 32.27 20.45
N VAL A 154 28.37 31.64 21.34
CA VAL A 154 26.93 31.89 21.58
C VAL A 154 26.72 33.37 21.84
N SER A 155 25.70 33.99 21.22
CA SER A 155 25.48 35.45 21.25
C SER A 155 25.42 36.02 22.67
N VAL A 156 25.75 37.31 22.82
CA VAL A 156 25.79 37.97 24.15
C VAL A 156 24.42 37.92 24.82
N GLU A 157 23.36 38.06 24.02
CA GLU A 157 21.97 38.08 24.47
C GLU A 157 21.53 36.70 24.98
N GLU A 158 21.81 35.64 24.23
CA GLU A 158 21.50 34.26 24.64
C GLU A 158 22.33 33.83 25.86
N PHE A 159 23.59 34.25 25.94
CA PHE A 159 24.45 33.97 27.09
C PHE A 159 23.86 34.54 28.40
N TYR A 160 23.45 35.81 28.42
CA TYR A 160 22.91 36.41 29.64
C TYR A 160 21.49 35.91 29.99
N GLN A 161 20.74 35.37 29.02
CA GLN A 161 19.42 34.79 29.25
C GLN A 161 19.49 33.36 29.80
N GLU A 162 20.40 32.53 29.28
CA GLU A 162 20.45 31.10 29.59
C GLU A 162 21.49 30.71 30.63
N ALA A 163 22.55 31.51 30.80
CA ALA A 163 23.63 31.17 31.74
C ALA A 163 23.21 31.40 33.21
N PRO A 164 23.46 30.43 34.10
CA PRO A 164 23.23 30.55 35.53
C PRO A 164 23.95 31.76 36.13
N PRO A 165 23.36 32.40 37.15
CA PRO A 165 23.92 33.60 37.79
C PRO A 165 25.31 33.36 38.41
N GLY A 166 25.67 32.10 38.71
CA GLY A 166 27.00 31.74 39.19
C GLY A 166 28.12 31.86 38.14
N ILE A 167 27.79 31.79 36.85
CA ILE A 167 28.75 31.86 35.73
C ILE A 167 28.65 33.21 35.01
N SER A 168 27.43 33.73 34.81
CA SER A 168 27.21 34.98 34.06
C SER A 168 27.75 36.22 34.77
N LYS A 169 27.71 36.27 36.12
CA LYS A 169 28.27 37.33 37.00
C LYS A 169 28.17 38.73 36.39
N SER A 170 26.95 39.14 36.02
CA SER A 170 26.64 40.30 35.18
C SER A 170 27.27 41.63 35.65
N GLU A 171 27.53 41.78 36.94
CA GLU A 171 28.13 42.98 37.54
C GLU A 171 29.61 43.20 37.16
N ILE A 172 30.34 42.11 36.88
CA ILE A 172 31.78 42.17 36.58
C ILE A 172 32.02 41.98 35.07
N THR A 173 31.23 41.10 34.44
CA THR A 173 31.33 40.76 33.02
C THR A 173 30.79 41.84 32.09
N SER A 174 29.88 42.72 32.54
CA SER A 174 29.41 43.84 31.72
C SER A 174 30.43 44.98 31.60
N ASN A 175 31.36 45.07 32.54
CA ASN A 175 32.35 46.17 32.61
C ASN A 175 33.68 45.82 31.95
N ASP A 176 34.03 44.53 31.83
CA ASP A 176 35.30 44.06 31.26
C ASP A 176 35.07 43.05 30.12
N PRO A 177 35.40 43.39 28.85
CA PRO A 177 35.19 42.51 27.70
C PRO A 177 36.01 41.21 27.78
N HIS A 178 37.16 41.21 28.48
CA HIS A 178 37.96 39.99 28.65
C HIS A 178 37.28 39.00 29.61
N GLN A 179 36.70 39.49 30.69
CA GLN A 179 35.97 38.63 31.63
C GLN A 179 34.65 38.15 31.03
N GLN A 180 34.02 38.96 30.18
CA GLN A 180 32.86 38.55 29.40
C GLN A 180 33.17 37.36 28.48
N THR A 181 34.30 37.38 27.76
CA THR A 181 34.68 36.27 26.86
C THR A 181 35.07 35.02 27.63
N LEU A 182 35.78 35.14 28.77
CA LEU A 182 36.09 34.00 29.64
C LEU A 182 34.82 33.35 30.20
N ALA A 183 33.86 34.13 30.68
CA ALA A 183 32.61 33.59 31.21
C ALA A 183 31.76 32.91 30.12
N ARG A 184 31.78 33.43 28.89
CA ARG A 184 31.14 32.78 27.73
C ARG A 184 31.81 31.45 27.37
N LEU A 185 33.15 31.41 27.37
CA LEU A 185 33.92 30.18 27.11
C LEU A 185 33.67 29.11 28.19
N ASP A 186 33.64 29.50 29.47
CA ASP A 186 33.36 28.58 30.57
C ASP A 186 31.93 28.04 30.50
N TRP A 187 30.96 28.88 30.15
CA TRP A 187 29.59 28.46 29.92
C TRP A 187 29.47 27.47 28.77
N GLU A 188 30.08 27.75 27.62
CA GLU A 188 30.08 26.82 26.50
C GLU A 188 30.77 25.50 26.83
N LEU A 189 31.85 25.54 27.59
CA LEU A 189 32.53 24.35 28.05
C LEU A 189 31.61 23.49 28.93
N GLU A 190 30.91 24.11 29.88
CA GLU A 190 29.90 23.40 30.68
C GLU A 190 28.75 22.88 29.84
N GLN A 191 28.25 23.68 28.90
CA GLN A 191 27.19 23.26 27.97
C GLN A 191 27.63 22.05 27.14
N ARG A 192 28.82 22.10 26.54
CA ARG A 192 29.36 20.97 25.77
C ARG A 192 29.58 19.74 26.63
N LYS A 193 30.02 19.89 27.88
CA LYS A 193 30.12 18.76 28.84
C LYS A 193 28.75 18.15 29.13
N ARG A 194 27.74 18.96 29.46
CA ARG A 194 26.37 18.51 29.73
C ARG A 194 25.75 17.83 28.50
N LEU A 195 25.94 18.42 27.31
CA LEU A 195 25.46 17.85 26.05
C LEU A 195 26.16 16.54 25.71
N ALA A 196 27.48 16.43 25.92
CA ALA A 196 28.22 15.20 25.70
C ALA A 196 27.79 14.08 26.66
N GLU A 197 27.53 14.43 27.93
CA GLU A 197 27.02 13.49 28.93
C GLU A 197 25.60 13.02 28.57
N LYS A 198 24.69 13.95 28.26
CA LYS A 198 23.32 13.65 27.80
C LYS A 198 23.31 12.83 26.50
N TYR A 199 24.22 13.10 25.58
CA TYR A 199 24.38 12.31 24.35
C TYR A 199 24.85 10.89 24.67
N LYS A 200 25.80 10.73 25.59
CA LYS A 200 26.29 9.41 26.05
C LYS A 200 25.19 8.61 26.74
N GLU A 201 24.39 9.25 27.60
CA GLU A 201 23.20 8.65 28.23
C GLU A 201 22.16 8.23 27.19
N SER A 202 21.88 9.09 26.21
CA SER A 202 20.94 8.80 25.13
C SER A 202 21.41 7.65 24.25
N LEU A 203 22.70 7.57 23.94
CA LEU A 203 23.30 6.43 23.23
C LEU A 203 23.17 5.13 24.03
N ALA A 204 23.45 5.17 25.34
CA ALA A 204 23.28 4.00 26.20
C ALA A 204 21.81 3.53 26.26
N SER A 205 20.86 4.47 26.31
CA SER A 205 19.42 4.17 26.27
C SER A 205 19.02 3.57 24.92
N LYS A 206 19.51 4.13 23.80
CA LYS A 206 19.30 3.57 22.45
C LYS A 206 19.83 2.15 22.35
N GLU A 207 21.06 1.89 22.80
CA GLU A 207 21.63 0.54 22.79
C GLU A 207 20.82 -0.44 23.65
N LYS A 208 20.33 0.00 24.81
CA LYS A 208 19.47 -0.82 25.67
C LYS A 208 18.16 -1.17 24.97
N ILE A 209 17.49 -0.20 24.37
CA ILE A 209 16.23 -0.41 23.64
C ILE A 209 16.46 -1.33 22.44
N LEU A 210 17.56 -1.16 21.70
CA LEU A 210 17.90 -2.03 20.57
C LEU A 210 18.09 -3.49 21.02
N LYS A 211 18.81 -3.73 22.12
CA LYS A 211 18.95 -5.06 22.71
C LYS A 211 17.60 -5.63 23.17
N GLU A 212 16.74 -4.83 23.78
CA GLU A 212 15.39 -5.27 24.17
C GLU A 212 14.52 -5.64 22.95
N ILE A 213 14.62 -4.87 21.86
CA ILE A 213 13.93 -5.18 20.60
C ILE A 213 14.47 -6.49 20.01
N GLU A 214 15.79 -6.69 20.03
CA GLU A 214 16.43 -7.91 19.51
C GLU A 214 15.97 -9.13 20.30
N VAL A 215 16.00 -9.08 21.63
CA VAL A 215 15.46 -10.14 22.50
C VAL A 215 13.98 -10.40 22.24
N LYS A 216 13.14 -9.36 22.09
CA LYS A 216 11.72 -9.53 21.77
C LYS A 216 11.51 -10.13 20.38
N LYS A 217 12.32 -9.75 19.39
CA LYS A 217 12.28 -10.34 18.04
C LYS A 217 12.69 -11.81 18.06
N GLU A 218 13.77 -12.15 18.77
CA GLU A 218 14.18 -13.55 18.97
C GLU A 218 13.08 -14.35 19.67
N TYR A 219 12.45 -13.80 20.71
CA TYR A 219 11.32 -14.41 21.38
C TYR A 219 10.15 -14.67 20.42
N LEU A 220 9.72 -13.66 19.65
CA LEU A 220 8.65 -13.81 18.66
C LEU A 220 9.00 -14.82 17.56
N ASN A 221 10.24 -14.78 17.04
CA ASN A 221 10.74 -15.72 16.05
C ASN A 221 10.82 -17.15 16.61
N SER A 222 11.03 -17.32 17.92
CA SER A 222 10.99 -18.62 18.58
C SER A 222 9.57 -19.09 18.90
N LEU A 223 8.64 -18.16 19.13
CA LEU A 223 7.24 -18.44 19.46
C LEU A 223 6.45 -18.90 18.23
N GLN A 224 6.69 -18.30 17.07
CA GLN A 224 6.01 -18.66 15.82
C GLN A 224 6.12 -20.16 15.44
N PRO A 225 7.31 -20.80 15.43
CA PRO A 225 7.42 -22.23 15.15
C PRO A 225 6.83 -23.09 16.28
N GLN A 226 6.87 -22.65 17.54
CA GLN A 226 6.21 -23.35 18.64
C GLN A 226 4.68 -23.34 18.49
N LEU A 227 4.09 -22.20 18.15
CA LEU A 227 2.66 -22.08 17.83
C LEU A 227 2.27 -22.92 16.61
N GLN A 228 3.08 -22.93 15.55
CA GLN A 228 2.86 -23.80 14.39
C GLN A 228 2.91 -25.28 14.76
N SER A 229 3.85 -25.68 15.63
CA SER A 229 3.94 -27.05 16.12
C SER A 229 2.71 -27.45 16.94
N ILE A 230 2.20 -26.55 17.79
CA ILE A 230 0.95 -26.76 18.55
C ILE A 230 -0.25 -26.88 17.59
N MET A 231 -0.34 -26.00 16.59
CA MET A 231 -1.40 -26.03 15.58
C MET A 231 -1.39 -27.37 14.83
N GLN A 232 -0.21 -27.81 14.35
CA GLN A 232 -0.07 -29.11 13.69
C GLN A 232 -0.37 -30.30 14.59
N ALA A 233 0.04 -30.26 15.86
CA ALA A 233 -0.27 -31.30 16.82
C ALA A 233 -1.77 -31.36 17.18
N SER A 234 -2.50 -30.25 17.02
CA SER A 234 -3.93 -30.18 17.29
C SER A 234 -4.81 -30.66 16.12
N LEU A 235 -4.30 -30.68 14.88
CA LEU A 235 -5.02 -31.13 13.68
C LEU A 235 -5.68 -32.51 13.82
N PRO A 236 -5.00 -33.57 14.31
CA PRO A 236 -5.61 -34.90 14.44
C PRO A 236 -6.78 -34.93 15.42
N VAL A 237 -6.70 -34.12 16.49
CA VAL A 237 -7.76 -34.00 17.49
C VAL A 237 -8.94 -33.18 16.93
N GLN A 238 -8.66 -32.13 16.16
CA GLN A 238 -9.67 -31.35 15.44
C GLN A 238 -10.43 -32.22 14.42
N GLU A 239 -9.72 -33.05 13.65
CA GLU A 239 -10.33 -34.01 12.71
C GLU A 239 -11.17 -35.06 13.43
N TYR A 240 -10.67 -35.61 14.54
CA TYR A 240 -11.39 -36.61 15.33
C TYR A 240 -12.67 -36.05 15.98
N LEU A 241 -12.62 -34.82 16.49
CA LEU A 241 -13.77 -34.13 17.08
C LEU A 241 -14.64 -33.41 16.05
N SER A 242 -14.30 -33.47 14.75
CA SER A 242 -14.99 -32.76 13.67
C SER A 242 -15.12 -31.24 13.91
N MET A 243 -14.06 -30.62 14.44
CA MET A 243 -13.99 -29.19 14.76
C MET A 243 -12.86 -28.50 13.95
N PRO A 244 -13.10 -28.09 12.70
CA PRO A 244 -12.07 -27.53 11.82
C PRO A 244 -11.89 -26.02 12.08
N PHE A 245 -11.27 -25.66 13.20
CA PHE A 245 -11.05 -24.25 13.55
C PHE A 245 -10.12 -23.53 12.57
N ASP A 246 -9.15 -24.23 11.96
CA ASP A 246 -8.21 -23.63 11.00
C ASP A 246 -8.88 -23.21 9.69
N CYS A 247 -9.83 -23.99 9.19
CA CYS A 247 -10.61 -23.64 7.99
C CYS A 247 -11.54 -22.46 8.28
N MET A 248 -12.24 -22.50 9.43
CA MET A 248 -13.11 -21.41 9.89
C MET A 248 -12.33 -20.11 10.09
N HIS A 249 -11.09 -20.16 10.58
CA HIS A 249 -10.27 -18.97 10.81
C HIS A 249 -9.81 -18.33 9.50
N LYS A 250 -9.34 -19.14 8.53
CA LYS A 250 -8.96 -18.67 7.19
C LYS A 250 -10.14 -18.03 6.45
N GLU A 251 -11.32 -18.63 6.56
CA GLU A 251 -12.56 -18.06 6.01
C GLU A 251 -12.96 -16.76 6.71
N TYR A 252 -12.67 -16.60 8.01
CA TYR A 252 -12.91 -15.34 8.72
C TYR A 252 -11.91 -14.25 8.35
N GLU A 253 -10.65 -14.59 8.11
CA GLU A 253 -9.63 -13.66 7.62
C GLU A 253 -9.96 -13.15 6.22
N THR A 254 -10.44 -14.01 5.31
CA THR A 254 -10.92 -13.59 4.00
C THR A 254 -12.22 -12.78 4.11
N ALA A 255 -13.12 -13.13 5.05
CA ALA A 255 -14.34 -12.38 5.31
C ALA A 255 -14.10 -10.94 5.78
N ARG A 256 -12.95 -10.62 6.40
CA ARG A 256 -12.59 -9.22 6.75
C ARG A 256 -12.50 -8.28 5.55
N HIS A 257 -12.28 -8.83 4.36
CA HIS A 257 -12.17 -8.07 3.12
C HIS A 257 -13.49 -8.03 2.32
N LEU A 258 -14.58 -8.60 2.85
CA LEU A 258 -15.89 -8.55 2.21
C LEU A 258 -16.58 -7.18 2.45
N PRO A 259 -17.33 -6.67 1.46
CA PRO A 259 -18.26 -5.56 1.65
C PRO A 259 -19.29 -5.88 2.72
N ALA A 260 -19.78 -4.86 3.44
CA ALA A 260 -20.72 -5.04 4.54
C ALA A 260 -21.93 -5.95 4.20
N PRO A 261 -22.61 -5.79 3.03
CA PRO A 261 -23.73 -6.68 2.69
C PRO A 261 -23.33 -8.14 2.45
N LEU A 262 -22.17 -8.40 1.85
CA LEU A 262 -21.65 -9.75 1.64
C LEU A 262 -21.15 -10.37 2.94
N TYR A 263 -20.57 -9.56 3.84
CA TYR A 263 -20.16 -10.02 5.16
C TYR A 263 -21.35 -10.45 6.01
N VAL A 264 -22.43 -9.64 6.03
CA VAL A 264 -23.68 -10.01 6.72
C VAL A 264 -24.24 -11.30 6.15
N LEU A 265 -24.32 -11.42 4.82
CA LEU A 265 -24.80 -12.65 4.17
C LEU A 265 -23.94 -13.86 4.54
N PHE A 266 -22.61 -13.73 4.53
CA PHE A 266 -21.67 -14.79 4.91
C PHE A 266 -21.86 -15.22 6.37
N VAL A 267 -21.93 -14.26 7.31
CA VAL A 267 -22.14 -14.57 8.74
C VAL A 267 -23.48 -15.27 8.96
N GLN A 268 -24.55 -14.79 8.34
CA GLN A 268 -25.89 -15.39 8.48
C GLN A 268 -25.96 -16.78 7.84
N ALA A 269 -25.38 -16.98 6.66
CA ALA A 269 -25.36 -18.27 5.99
C ALA A 269 -24.50 -19.29 6.74
N SER A 270 -23.33 -18.89 7.23
CA SER A 270 -22.44 -19.73 8.05
C SER A 270 -23.10 -20.10 9.38
N ALA A 271 -23.77 -19.15 10.04
CA ALA A 271 -24.52 -19.42 11.26
C ALA A 271 -25.66 -20.42 11.02
N TYR A 272 -26.43 -20.27 9.93
CA TYR A 272 -27.51 -21.20 9.59
C TYR A 272 -26.99 -22.60 9.21
N SER A 273 -25.89 -22.69 8.46
CA SER A 273 -25.24 -23.96 8.11
C SER A 273 -24.82 -24.74 9.37
N GLN A 274 -24.23 -24.05 10.34
CA GLN A 274 -23.78 -24.67 11.59
C GLN A 274 -24.94 -25.03 12.52
N ALA A 275 -25.95 -24.16 12.65
CA ALA A 275 -27.02 -24.31 13.62
C ALA A 275 -28.13 -25.28 13.18
N CYS A 276 -28.54 -25.22 11.90
CA CYS A 276 -29.76 -25.87 11.43
C CYS A 276 -29.53 -26.89 10.31
N ASP A 277 -28.59 -26.62 9.39
CA ASP A 277 -28.52 -27.38 8.13
C ASP A 277 -27.10 -27.59 7.59
N LYS A 278 -26.50 -28.73 7.96
CA LYS A 278 -25.18 -29.17 7.47
C LYS A 278 -25.12 -29.44 5.96
N LYS A 279 -26.25 -29.39 5.23
CA LYS A 279 -26.30 -29.55 3.76
C LYS A 279 -26.11 -28.23 3.01
N LEU A 280 -25.97 -27.12 3.73
CA LEU A 280 -25.59 -25.82 3.20
C LEU A 280 -24.06 -25.67 3.27
N VAL A 281 -23.41 -25.44 2.13
CA VAL A 281 -21.99 -25.11 2.08
C VAL A 281 -21.85 -23.65 1.66
N VAL A 282 -20.98 -22.90 2.34
CA VAL A 282 -20.72 -21.49 2.07
C VAL A 282 -19.22 -21.36 1.78
N SER A 283 -18.87 -20.63 0.73
CA SER A 283 -17.49 -20.36 0.34
C SER A 283 -17.35 -18.92 -0.15
N ILE A 284 -16.15 -18.36 0.01
CA ILE A 284 -15.80 -17.03 -0.52
C ILE A 284 -14.92 -17.26 -1.74
N GLU A 285 -15.33 -16.71 -2.88
CA GLU A 285 -14.62 -16.83 -4.16
C GLU A 285 -14.14 -15.44 -4.61
N GLY A 286 -12.99 -15.39 -5.29
CA GLY A 286 -12.44 -14.16 -5.87
C GLY A 286 -11.01 -13.81 -5.43
N SER A 287 -10.54 -12.63 -5.86
CA SER A 287 -9.17 -12.16 -5.59
C SER A 287 -9.09 -11.35 -4.30
N VAL A 288 -8.40 -11.90 -3.30
CA VAL A 288 -8.15 -11.22 -2.01
C VAL A 288 -7.18 -10.04 -2.18
N GLU A 289 -6.28 -10.09 -3.17
CA GLU A 289 -5.30 -9.03 -3.44
C GLU A 289 -5.97 -7.77 -4.00
N GLU A 290 -6.90 -7.92 -4.95
CA GLU A 290 -7.69 -6.81 -5.48
C GLU A 290 -8.62 -6.21 -4.43
N ALA A 291 -9.20 -7.04 -3.55
CA ALA A 291 -10.00 -6.58 -2.43
C ALA A 291 -9.18 -5.76 -1.42
N LYS A 292 -7.94 -6.17 -1.12
CA LYS A 292 -7.01 -5.40 -0.28
C LYS A 292 -6.61 -4.07 -0.90
N ALA A 293 -6.47 -4.01 -2.22
CA ALA A 293 -6.17 -2.77 -2.93
C ALA A 293 -7.32 -1.74 -2.83
N LEU A 294 -8.58 -2.21 -2.78
CA LEU A 294 -9.76 -1.35 -2.58
C LEU A 294 -9.89 -0.81 -1.14
N PHE A 295 -9.31 -1.49 -0.15
CA PHE A 295 -9.31 -1.06 1.27
C PHE A 295 -8.20 -0.08 1.60
N LYS A 296 -7.18 0.07 0.76
CA LYS A 296 -6.22 1.15 0.92
C LYS A 296 -6.98 2.46 0.64
N PRO A 297 -7.06 3.40 1.59
CA PRO A 297 -7.50 4.74 1.23
C PRO A 297 -6.62 5.23 0.07
N PRO A 298 -7.17 5.97 -0.89
CA PRO A 298 -6.31 6.66 -1.84
C PRO A 298 -5.34 7.49 -1.00
N GLU A 299 -4.04 7.16 -1.06
CA GLU A 299 -3.02 8.09 -0.57
C GLU A 299 -3.31 9.42 -1.25
N ASP A 300 -3.40 10.47 -0.44
CA ASP A 300 -3.71 11.84 -0.83
C ASP A 300 -3.16 12.15 -2.23
N SER A 301 -4.04 12.09 -3.23
CA SER A 301 -3.80 12.79 -4.49
C SER A 301 -3.98 14.26 -4.14
N GLN A 302 -2.91 14.86 -3.62
CA GLN A 302 -2.75 16.29 -3.57
C GLN A 302 -3.06 16.83 -4.97
N ASP A 303 -4.05 17.72 -5.01
CA ASP A 303 -4.25 18.67 -6.07
C ASP A 303 -2.93 19.45 -6.27
N ASP A 304 -2.09 19.00 -7.20
CA ASP A 304 -1.07 19.84 -7.81
C ASP A 304 -1.51 20.11 -9.26
N GLU A 305 -2.43 21.07 -9.38
CA GLU A 305 -2.48 22.00 -10.51
C GLU A 305 -1.09 22.66 -10.62
N SER A 306 -0.19 22.05 -11.40
CA SER A 306 1.05 22.71 -11.82
C SER A 306 1.12 22.75 -13.34
N ASP A 307 0.67 23.90 -13.83
CA ASP A 307 0.99 24.52 -15.10
C ASP A 307 2.48 24.33 -15.44
N SER A 308 2.77 23.66 -16.56
CA SER A 308 4.13 23.52 -17.09
C SER A 308 4.05 23.31 -18.60
N ASP A 309 4.15 24.43 -19.30
CA ASP A 309 4.56 24.53 -20.69
C ASP A 309 5.82 23.70 -20.94
N ALA A 310 5.71 22.68 -21.79
CA ALA A 310 6.84 22.08 -22.46
C ALA A 310 6.35 21.47 -23.79
N GLU A 311 6.65 22.18 -24.88
CA GLU A 311 6.66 21.63 -26.21
C GLU A 311 7.68 20.47 -26.27
N GLU A 312 7.26 19.29 -26.73
CA GLU A 312 8.07 18.50 -27.65
C GLU A 312 7.21 17.46 -28.37
N GLU A 313 7.40 17.42 -29.69
CA GLU A 313 6.75 16.55 -30.65
C GLU A 313 7.10 15.07 -30.42
N GLN A 314 6.09 14.19 -30.42
CA GLN A 314 6.20 12.84 -30.98
C GLN A 314 4.83 12.19 -31.22
N THR A 315 4.37 12.32 -32.47
CA THR A 315 3.73 11.28 -33.30
C THR A 315 3.11 10.05 -32.59
N THR A 316 1.86 10.14 -32.15
CA THR A 316 0.82 9.17 -32.54
C THR A 316 -0.56 9.82 -32.44
N LYS A 317 -1.35 9.69 -33.51
CA LYS A 317 -2.73 10.19 -33.59
C LYS A 317 -3.63 9.48 -32.58
N ARG A 318 -3.64 9.93 -31.31
CA ARG A 318 -4.72 9.60 -30.37
C ARG A 318 -5.95 10.42 -30.73
N ARG A 319 -6.92 9.75 -31.36
CA ARG A 319 -8.28 10.26 -31.53
C ARG A 319 -8.81 10.68 -30.15
N ARG A 320 -9.30 11.92 -30.03
CA ARG A 320 -10.16 12.33 -28.91
C ARG A 320 -11.30 11.29 -28.79
N PRO A 321 -11.57 10.71 -27.61
CA PRO A 321 -12.68 9.78 -27.45
C PRO A 321 -13.98 10.54 -27.74
N THR A 322 -14.77 10.02 -28.68
CA THR A 322 -16.14 10.46 -28.95
C THR A 322 -16.96 10.33 -27.66
N LEU A 323 -17.88 11.27 -27.39
CA LEU A 323 -18.75 11.32 -26.20
C LEU A 323 -19.39 9.96 -25.83
N GLY A 324 -19.68 9.11 -26.83
CA GLY A 324 -20.18 7.74 -26.60
C GLY A 324 -19.20 6.81 -25.89
N VAL A 325 -17.90 6.89 -26.19
CA VAL A 325 -16.85 6.08 -25.53
C VAL A 325 -16.71 6.47 -24.05
N GLN A 326 -16.83 7.76 -23.74
CA GLN A 326 -16.80 8.26 -22.37
C GLN A 326 -18.03 7.82 -21.56
N LEU A 327 -19.21 7.72 -22.19
CA LEU A 327 -20.40 7.21 -21.53
C LEU A 327 -20.32 5.71 -21.29
N ASP A 328 -19.75 4.94 -22.23
CA ASP A 328 -19.55 3.50 -22.05
C ASP A 328 -18.50 3.17 -20.98
N ASP A 329 -17.44 3.96 -20.86
CA ASP A 329 -16.47 3.84 -19.77
C ASP A 329 -17.13 4.16 -18.41
N LYS A 330 -17.95 5.21 -18.34
CA LYS A 330 -18.75 5.53 -17.13
C LYS A 330 -19.77 4.45 -16.79
N ARG A 331 -20.39 3.81 -17.79
CA ARG A 331 -21.30 2.67 -17.57
C ARG A 331 -20.56 1.48 -17.00
N LYS A 332 -19.40 1.12 -17.56
CA LYS A 332 -18.56 0.02 -17.03
C LYS A 332 -18.07 0.32 -15.62
N GLU A 333 -17.71 1.56 -15.34
CA GLU A 333 -17.32 1.99 -14.01
C GLU A 333 -18.48 1.88 -13.02
N MET A 334 -19.69 2.31 -13.39
CA MET A 334 -20.89 2.14 -12.56
C MET A 334 -21.27 0.67 -12.33
N LEU A 335 -21.08 -0.20 -13.32
CA LEU A 335 -21.38 -1.63 -13.24
C LEU A 335 -20.25 -2.47 -12.63
N LYS A 336 -19.21 -1.81 -12.09
CA LYS A 336 -18.05 -2.49 -11.52
C LYS A 336 -18.45 -3.40 -10.36
N ARG A 337 -18.12 -4.69 -10.49
CA ARG A 337 -18.30 -5.70 -9.46
C ARG A 337 -17.21 -5.61 -8.41
N HIS A 338 -17.57 -5.98 -7.20
CA HIS A 338 -16.59 -6.29 -6.18
C HIS A 338 -15.81 -7.56 -6.57
N PRO A 339 -14.47 -7.59 -6.40
CA PRO A 339 -13.63 -8.72 -6.80
C PRO A 339 -13.83 -9.99 -5.97
N LEU A 340 -14.45 -9.87 -4.79
CA LEU A 340 -14.92 -11.01 -3.99
C LEU A 340 -16.42 -11.20 -4.14
N CYS A 341 -16.83 -12.46 -4.26
CA CYS A 341 -18.21 -12.93 -4.23
C CYS A 341 -18.38 -14.03 -3.17
N VAL A 342 -19.61 -14.22 -2.71
CA VAL A 342 -19.95 -15.31 -1.79
C VAL A 342 -20.71 -16.36 -2.58
N SER A 343 -20.21 -17.60 -2.58
CA SER A 343 -20.89 -18.74 -3.18
C SER A 343 -21.57 -19.60 -2.11
N LEU A 344 -22.82 -19.96 -2.38
CA LEU A 344 -23.66 -20.73 -1.46
C LEU A 344 -24.24 -21.92 -2.22
N ILE A 345 -24.00 -23.12 -1.69
CA ILE A 345 -24.39 -24.38 -2.30
C ILE A 345 -25.46 -25.03 -1.43
N VAL A 346 -26.69 -25.09 -1.93
CA VAL A 346 -27.82 -25.77 -1.27
C VAL A 346 -27.95 -27.18 -1.84
N LYS A 347 -27.62 -28.21 -1.04
CA LYS A 347 -27.83 -29.61 -1.42
C LYS A 347 -29.25 -30.08 -1.06
N SER A 348 -29.88 -30.79 -1.99
CA SER A 348 -31.16 -31.47 -1.78
C SER A 348 -30.96 -32.87 -1.18
N LYS A 349 -32.07 -33.55 -0.84
CA LYS A 349 -32.06 -34.96 -0.41
C LYS A 349 -31.63 -35.91 -1.53
N ASP A 350 -31.87 -35.54 -2.79
CA ASP A 350 -31.55 -36.34 -3.98
C ASP A 350 -30.13 -36.09 -4.52
N ASN A 351 -29.20 -35.62 -3.66
CA ASN A 351 -27.82 -35.22 -4.01
C ASN A 351 -27.67 -34.12 -5.09
N SER A 352 -28.75 -33.54 -5.61
CA SER A 352 -28.70 -32.40 -6.53
C SER A 352 -28.39 -31.12 -5.75
N SER A 353 -27.59 -30.22 -6.33
CA SER A 353 -27.16 -28.97 -5.70
C SER A 353 -27.56 -27.74 -6.49
N LEU A 354 -28.00 -26.71 -5.79
CA LEU A 354 -28.21 -25.37 -6.31
C LEU A 354 -27.03 -24.49 -5.86
N ASN A 355 -26.25 -24.02 -6.82
CA ASN A 355 -25.12 -23.11 -6.62
C ASN A 355 -25.61 -21.67 -6.83
N LEU A 356 -25.36 -20.81 -5.84
CA LEU A 356 -25.78 -19.41 -5.84
C LEU A 356 -24.52 -18.56 -5.66
N ALA A 357 -24.13 -17.80 -6.67
CA ALA A 357 -23.03 -16.85 -6.59
C ALA A 357 -23.56 -15.43 -6.38
N PHE A 358 -23.26 -14.85 -5.22
CA PHE A 358 -23.66 -13.50 -4.85
C PHE A 358 -22.55 -12.50 -5.17
N TYR A 359 -22.85 -11.53 -6.05
CA TYR A 359 -21.96 -10.43 -6.39
C TYR A 359 -22.47 -9.13 -5.76
N PHE A 360 -21.54 -8.21 -5.49
CA PHE A 360 -21.88 -6.88 -4.98
C PHE A 360 -21.45 -5.80 -5.97
N LEU A 361 -22.39 -4.92 -6.34
CA LEU A 361 -22.15 -3.77 -7.19
C LEU A 361 -21.92 -2.56 -6.29
N MET A 362 -20.67 -2.14 -6.14
CA MET A 362 -20.26 -1.12 -5.16
C MET A 362 -20.89 0.25 -5.42
N ASN A 363 -20.99 0.67 -6.68
CA ASN A 363 -21.49 1.99 -7.06
C ASN A 363 -23.02 2.08 -7.05
N LEU A 364 -23.70 0.95 -7.28
CA LEU A 364 -25.16 0.83 -7.25
C LEU A 364 -25.69 0.39 -5.88
N ASN A 365 -24.81 -0.03 -4.97
CA ASN A 365 -25.13 -0.58 -3.66
C ASN A 365 -26.22 -1.67 -3.71
N ILE A 366 -26.06 -2.63 -4.60
CA ILE A 366 -26.99 -3.73 -4.85
C ILE A 366 -26.23 -5.06 -4.82
N LEU A 367 -26.86 -6.09 -4.25
CA LEU A 367 -26.45 -7.48 -4.42
C LEU A 367 -27.13 -8.12 -5.64
N THR A 368 -26.40 -8.89 -6.42
CA THR A 368 -26.95 -9.70 -7.51
C THR A 368 -26.64 -11.16 -7.28
N VAL A 369 -27.49 -12.04 -7.80
CA VAL A 369 -27.29 -13.50 -7.71
C VAL A 369 -27.28 -14.14 -9.09
N LYS A 370 -26.35 -15.08 -9.29
CA LYS A 370 -26.40 -16.05 -10.38
C LYS A 370 -26.69 -17.43 -9.80
N ALA A 371 -27.62 -18.14 -10.43
CA ALA A 371 -28.04 -19.46 -9.99
C ALA A 371 -27.62 -20.50 -11.01
N GLU A 372 -27.07 -21.62 -10.56
CA GLU A 372 -26.75 -22.75 -11.41
C GLU A 372 -27.22 -24.04 -10.73
N ILE A 373 -27.97 -24.87 -11.45
CA ILE A 373 -28.45 -26.16 -10.94
C ILE A 373 -27.51 -27.25 -11.44
N VAL A 374 -26.90 -27.97 -10.50
CA VAL A 374 -26.10 -29.17 -10.78
C VAL A 374 -26.90 -30.40 -10.33
N PRO A 375 -27.51 -31.14 -11.28
CA PRO A 375 -28.25 -32.34 -10.95
C PRO A 375 -27.32 -33.52 -10.59
N ALA A 376 -27.80 -34.46 -9.79
CA ALA A 376 -27.03 -35.63 -9.34
C ALA A 376 -26.83 -36.73 -10.39
N SER A 377 -27.62 -36.71 -11.47
CA SER A 377 -27.60 -37.70 -12.57
C SER A 377 -27.82 -36.94 -13.87
N GLU A 378 -27.30 -37.44 -14.99
CA GLU A 378 -27.56 -36.88 -16.31
C GLU A 378 -29.07 -36.86 -16.57
N LEU A 379 -29.64 -35.65 -16.63
CA LEU A 379 -31.05 -35.48 -16.97
C LEU A 379 -31.23 -35.79 -18.46
N ALA A 380 -32.28 -36.55 -18.79
CA ALA A 380 -32.67 -36.77 -20.17
C ALA A 380 -32.95 -35.41 -20.84
N SER A 381 -32.29 -35.14 -21.97
CA SER A 381 -32.49 -33.91 -22.74
C SER A 381 -33.93 -33.88 -23.28
N SER A 382 -34.75 -33.02 -22.69
CA SER A 382 -36.10 -32.69 -23.18
C SER A 382 -36.07 -31.22 -23.61
N VAL A 383 -36.56 -30.95 -24.82
CA VAL A 383 -36.59 -29.60 -25.40
C VAL A 383 -37.49 -28.69 -24.56
N ILE A 384 -38.57 -29.21 -24.01
CA ILE A 384 -39.54 -28.46 -23.19
C ILE A 384 -39.03 -28.26 -21.75
N ALA A 385 -38.19 -29.18 -21.25
CA ALA A 385 -37.68 -29.11 -19.89
C ALA A 385 -36.41 -28.24 -19.75
N GLY A 386 -35.74 -27.90 -20.86
CA GLY A 386 -34.55 -27.04 -20.86
C GLY A 386 -34.79 -25.63 -20.30
N GLU A 387 -35.96 -25.06 -20.55
CA GLU A 387 -36.31 -23.71 -20.06
C GLU A 387 -36.65 -23.68 -18.56
N LEU A 388 -37.00 -24.82 -17.96
CA LEU A 388 -37.26 -24.92 -16.51
C LEU A 388 -36.00 -24.81 -15.65
N LEU A 389 -34.86 -25.21 -16.22
CA LEU A 389 -33.56 -25.22 -15.55
C LEU A 389 -32.66 -24.06 -16.01
N ASN A 390 -33.20 -23.13 -16.81
CA ASN A 390 -32.44 -21.98 -17.28
C ASN A 390 -31.98 -21.14 -16.07
N PRO A 391 -30.67 -20.92 -15.88
CA PRO A 391 -30.12 -20.18 -14.74
C PRO A 391 -30.76 -18.80 -14.54
N ASP A 392 -31.22 -18.16 -15.62
CA ASP A 392 -31.79 -16.81 -15.58
C ASP A 392 -33.24 -16.76 -15.07
N THR A 393 -34.00 -17.85 -15.16
CA THR A 393 -35.46 -17.84 -14.83
C THR A 393 -35.85 -18.77 -13.69
N VAL A 394 -34.93 -19.63 -13.22
CA VAL A 394 -35.18 -20.62 -12.16
C VAL A 394 -35.72 -19.99 -10.88
N LEU A 395 -35.17 -18.84 -10.49
CA LEU A 395 -35.46 -18.16 -9.21
C LEU A 395 -36.46 -17.01 -9.32
N ASN A 396 -37.01 -16.76 -10.52
CA ASN A 396 -38.05 -15.75 -10.70
C ASN A 396 -39.25 -16.04 -9.79
N CYS A 397 -39.81 -14.98 -9.22
CA CYS A 397 -40.98 -15.01 -8.34
C CYS A 397 -40.82 -16.04 -7.19
N LEU A 398 -39.64 -16.10 -6.54
CA LEU A 398 -39.51 -16.85 -5.28
C LEU A 398 -40.46 -16.26 -4.21
N PHE A 399 -40.56 -14.93 -4.20
CA PHE A 399 -41.61 -14.17 -3.55
C PHE A 399 -42.56 -13.59 -4.59
N PRO A 400 -43.85 -13.40 -4.27
CA PRO A 400 -44.82 -12.87 -5.23
C PRO A 400 -44.41 -11.50 -5.78
N GLY A 401 -44.32 -11.37 -7.11
CA GLY A 401 -44.02 -10.11 -7.80
C GLY A 401 -42.54 -9.72 -7.88
N ASP A 402 -41.61 -10.57 -7.42
CA ASP A 402 -40.17 -10.32 -7.52
C ASP A 402 -39.59 -11.00 -8.77
N ASP A 403 -39.56 -10.27 -9.87
CA ASP A 403 -39.12 -10.75 -11.18
C ASP A 403 -37.61 -10.53 -11.42
N GLY A 404 -36.93 -9.84 -10.50
CA GLY A 404 -35.50 -9.56 -10.60
C GLY A 404 -35.08 -8.68 -11.77
N LYS A 405 -36.01 -8.07 -12.52
CA LYS A 405 -35.72 -7.16 -13.65
C LYS A 405 -35.53 -5.70 -13.21
N LYS A 406 -36.25 -5.27 -12.17
CA LYS A 406 -36.21 -3.90 -11.66
C LYS A 406 -35.14 -3.74 -10.58
N THR A 407 -34.56 -2.54 -10.46
CA THR A 407 -33.63 -2.26 -9.37
C THR A 407 -34.36 -1.98 -8.06
N PRO A 408 -33.95 -2.63 -6.95
CA PRO A 408 -34.53 -2.39 -5.63
C PRO A 408 -34.32 -0.99 -5.08
N ASN A 409 -33.25 -0.31 -5.49
CA ASN A 409 -32.87 1.00 -4.97
C ASN A 409 -33.39 2.13 -5.88
N PRO A 410 -34.33 2.98 -5.43
CA PRO A 410 -34.81 4.12 -6.22
C PRO A 410 -33.71 5.10 -6.63
N ALA A 411 -32.63 5.22 -5.83
CA ALA A 411 -31.50 6.07 -6.16
C ALA A 411 -30.81 5.66 -7.47
N ASN A 412 -30.87 4.38 -7.83
CA ASN A 412 -30.21 3.88 -9.03
C ASN A 412 -30.92 4.32 -10.30
N GLN A 413 -32.24 4.59 -10.26
CA GLN A 413 -32.95 5.17 -11.39
C GLN A 413 -32.36 6.53 -11.78
N TYR A 414 -32.11 7.40 -10.80
CA TYR A 414 -31.45 8.69 -11.02
C TYR A 414 -30.00 8.55 -11.52
N GLN A 415 -29.28 7.53 -11.02
CA GLN A 415 -27.91 7.27 -11.47
C GLN A 415 -27.90 6.72 -12.92
N PHE A 416 -28.86 5.88 -13.30
CA PHE A 416 -29.01 5.35 -14.66
C PHE A 416 -29.42 6.43 -15.65
N ASP A 417 -30.33 7.34 -15.27
CA ASP A 417 -30.70 8.50 -16.09
C ASP A 417 -29.48 9.38 -16.39
N LYS A 418 -28.55 9.51 -15.42
CA LYS A 418 -27.31 10.29 -15.57
C LYS A 418 -26.32 9.69 -16.58
N VAL A 419 -26.35 8.38 -16.79
CA VAL A 419 -25.47 7.66 -17.75
C VAL A 419 -26.21 7.08 -18.96
N GLY A 420 -27.51 7.39 -19.09
CA GLY A 420 -28.37 6.94 -20.18
C GLY A 420 -28.53 5.43 -20.26
N ILE A 421 -28.70 4.74 -19.12
CA ILE A 421 -29.13 3.33 -19.06
C ILE A 421 -30.65 3.31 -18.94
N LEU A 422 -31.35 2.70 -19.90
CA LEU A 422 -32.81 2.69 -19.97
C LEU A 422 -33.44 1.48 -19.24
N ASP A 423 -32.84 0.30 -19.38
CA ASP A 423 -33.30 -0.91 -18.70
C ASP A 423 -32.10 -1.72 -18.19
N LEU A 424 -32.25 -2.33 -17.01
CA LEU A 424 -31.22 -3.19 -16.44
C LEU A 424 -31.21 -4.58 -17.11
N GLY A 425 -32.32 -4.94 -17.76
CA GLY A 425 -32.54 -6.24 -18.41
C GLY A 425 -31.35 -6.75 -19.23
N ASP A 426 -30.74 -5.87 -20.02
CA ASP A 426 -29.62 -6.21 -20.92
C ASP A 426 -28.34 -6.59 -20.16
N TYR A 427 -28.18 -6.11 -18.93
CA TYR A 427 -26.99 -6.34 -18.10
C TYR A 427 -27.18 -7.48 -17.08
N ILE A 428 -28.40 -8.01 -16.93
CA ILE A 428 -28.72 -9.06 -15.95
C ILE A 428 -28.01 -10.38 -16.26
N SER A 429 -27.95 -10.80 -17.52
CA SER A 429 -27.22 -12.03 -17.89
C SER A 429 -25.72 -11.95 -17.52
N GLU A 430 -25.14 -10.74 -17.56
CA GLU A 430 -23.76 -10.51 -17.19
C GLU A 430 -23.59 -10.40 -15.66
N LEU A 431 -24.39 -9.55 -15.00
CA LEU A 431 -24.24 -9.15 -13.59
C LEU A 431 -24.96 -10.07 -12.59
N GLY A 432 -25.97 -10.81 -13.03
CA GLY A 432 -26.92 -11.54 -12.18
C GLY A 432 -28.15 -10.72 -11.82
N HIS A 433 -29.14 -11.39 -11.23
CA HIS A 433 -30.45 -10.80 -10.92
C HIS A 433 -30.46 -10.08 -9.56
N PRO A 434 -30.87 -8.80 -9.49
CA PRO A 434 -31.02 -8.05 -8.24
C PRO A 434 -32.37 -8.29 -7.55
N TYR A 435 -32.66 -9.52 -7.12
CA TYR A 435 -33.90 -9.81 -6.40
C TYR A 435 -33.98 -9.09 -5.05
N LEU A 436 -35.20 -8.79 -4.58
CA LEU A 436 -35.45 -8.15 -3.29
C LEU A 436 -35.02 -9.05 -2.13
N TRP A 437 -35.31 -10.35 -2.21
CA TRP A 437 -34.95 -11.28 -1.16
C TRP A 437 -33.44 -11.39 -0.95
N VAL A 438 -32.64 -11.22 -2.02
CA VAL A 438 -31.18 -11.21 -1.93
C VAL A 438 -30.69 -10.00 -1.12
N GLN A 439 -31.29 -8.83 -1.34
CA GLN A 439 -30.98 -7.64 -0.55
C GLN A 439 -31.29 -7.87 0.93
N THR A 440 -32.47 -8.43 1.23
CA THR A 440 -32.87 -8.70 2.62
C THR A 440 -31.95 -9.70 3.32
N MET A 441 -31.43 -10.71 2.61
CA MET A 441 -30.43 -11.62 3.16
C MET A 441 -29.08 -10.95 3.44
N GLY A 442 -28.70 -9.97 2.61
CA GLY A 442 -27.51 -9.14 2.82
C GLY A 442 -27.69 -7.99 3.81
N GLY A 443 -28.86 -7.86 4.45
CA GLY A 443 -29.15 -6.79 5.41
C GLY A 443 -29.44 -5.42 4.77
N LEU A 444 -29.59 -5.36 3.45
CA LEU A 444 -30.02 -4.15 2.73
C LEU A 444 -31.55 -4.11 2.68
N HIS A 445 -32.14 -3.04 3.23
CA HIS A 445 -33.58 -2.85 3.23
C HIS A 445 -33.93 -1.62 2.38
N PHE A 446 -34.65 -1.85 1.28
CA PHE A 446 -35.17 -0.79 0.42
C PHE A 446 -36.67 -0.59 0.69
N PRO A 447 -37.19 0.66 0.65
CA PRO A 447 -38.63 0.89 0.73
C PRO A 447 -39.34 0.20 -0.44
N ALA A 448 -40.34 -0.64 -0.14
CA ALA A 448 -41.19 -1.22 -1.17
C ALA A 448 -42.19 -0.17 -1.70
N ASP A 449 -42.62 -0.31 -2.96
CA ASP A 449 -43.63 0.55 -3.61
C ASP A 449 -45.01 0.50 -2.90
N GLN A 450 -45.23 -0.49 -2.03
CA GLN A 450 -46.39 -0.59 -1.15
C GLN A 450 -45.94 -0.76 0.32
N PRO A 451 -46.56 -0.04 1.28
CA PRO A 451 -46.23 -0.23 2.69
C PRO A 451 -46.62 -1.66 3.12
N PRO A 452 -45.72 -2.41 3.79
CA PRO A 452 -46.06 -3.73 4.28
C PRO A 452 -47.15 -3.65 5.35
N PRO A 453 -48.03 -4.67 5.47
CA PRO A 453 -48.93 -4.78 6.61
C PRO A 453 -48.07 -5.07 7.85
N SER A 454 -48.01 -4.09 8.76
CA SER A 454 -47.33 -4.10 10.07
C SER A 454 -45.79 -4.10 10.06
N PHE A 455 -45.21 -3.03 10.61
CA PHE A 455 -43.79 -2.92 10.93
C PHE A 455 -43.52 -3.57 12.30
N VAL A 456 -42.62 -4.55 12.32
CA VAL A 456 -41.78 -4.83 13.49
C VAL A 456 -40.35 -4.95 12.96
N ALA A 457 -39.58 -3.87 13.08
CA ALA A 457 -38.16 -3.88 12.72
C ALA A 457 -37.38 -4.50 13.88
N ASP A 458 -37.14 -5.80 13.81
CA ASP A 458 -36.22 -6.47 14.73
C ASP A 458 -34.97 -6.93 13.97
N ASN A 459 -33.79 -6.79 14.59
CA ASN A 459 -32.54 -7.41 14.13
C ASN A 459 -32.62 -8.96 14.03
N THR A 460 -33.75 -9.57 14.44
CA THR A 460 -34.10 -10.99 14.28
C THR A 460 -34.70 -11.31 12.90
N LEU A 461 -35.03 -10.29 12.09
CA LEU A 461 -35.59 -10.45 10.76
C LEU A 461 -34.63 -11.23 9.85
N SER A 462 -33.36 -10.85 9.71
CA SER A 462 -32.45 -11.49 8.74
C SER A 462 -32.27 -13.00 8.98
N ALA A 463 -32.21 -13.46 10.24
CA ALA A 463 -32.07 -14.88 10.57
C ALA A 463 -33.34 -15.69 10.26
N SER A 464 -34.52 -15.16 10.60
CA SER A 464 -35.79 -15.81 10.26
C SER A 464 -36.10 -15.76 8.76
N HIS A 465 -35.60 -14.75 8.05
CA HIS A 465 -35.69 -14.65 6.60
C HIS A 465 -34.76 -15.65 5.92
N MET A 466 -33.53 -15.85 6.44
CA MET A 466 -32.58 -16.84 5.92
C MET A 466 -33.15 -18.27 5.94
N GLU A 467 -33.79 -18.69 7.05
CA GLU A 467 -34.42 -20.01 7.11
C GLU A 467 -35.57 -20.15 6.09
N LYS A 468 -36.43 -19.13 5.99
CA LYS A 468 -37.56 -19.12 5.05
C LYS A 468 -37.08 -19.17 3.59
N THR A 469 -36.11 -18.34 3.21
CA THR A 469 -35.56 -18.30 1.86
C THR A 469 -34.90 -19.62 1.50
N ILE A 470 -34.08 -20.21 2.37
CA ILE A 470 -33.42 -21.50 2.10
C ILE A 470 -34.45 -22.63 1.94
N LYS A 471 -35.51 -22.66 2.76
CA LYS A 471 -36.62 -23.62 2.58
C LYS A 471 -37.33 -23.43 1.24
N LEU A 472 -37.60 -22.19 0.84
CA LEU A 472 -38.21 -21.88 -0.45
C LEU A 472 -37.30 -22.26 -1.62
N LEU A 473 -36.00 -21.98 -1.55
CA LEU A 473 -35.01 -22.36 -2.57
C LEU A 473 -34.93 -23.88 -2.72
N ARG A 474 -34.92 -24.62 -1.61
CA ARG A 474 -34.95 -26.09 -1.65
C ARG A 474 -36.25 -26.62 -2.22
N SER A 475 -37.39 -26.06 -1.83
CA SER A 475 -38.70 -26.41 -2.39
C SER A 475 -38.72 -26.16 -3.91
N ARG A 476 -38.22 -24.99 -4.34
CA ARG A 476 -38.11 -24.60 -5.76
C ARG A 476 -37.24 -25.59 -6.53
N LEU A 477 -36.05 -25.91 -6.04
CA LEU A 477 -35.15 -26.88 -6.67
C LEU A 477 -35.84 -28.24 -6.87
N VAL A 478 -36.46 -28.78 -5.82
CA VAL A 478 -37.14 -30.09 -5.92
C VAL A 478 -38.36 -30.01 -6.83
N SER A 479 -39.13 -28.91 -6.79
CA SER A 479 -40.29 -28.71 -7.66
C SER A 479 -39.90 -28.65 -9.14
N ARG A 480 -38.81 -27.94 -9.50
CA ARG A 480 -38.31 -27.83 -10.88
C ARG A 480 -37.77 -29.17 -11.37
N LEU A 481 -37.00 -29.88 -10.54
CA LEU A 481 -36.51 -31.22 -10.88
C LEU A 481 -37.66 -32.24 -11.04
N SER A 482 -38.71 -32.13 -10.20
CA SER A 482 -39.90 -32.97 -10.33
C SER A 482 -40.67 -32.65 -11.62
N LEU A 483 -40.88 -31.37 -11.93
CA LEU A 483 -41.50 -30.94 -13.18
C LEU A 483 -40.68 -31.38 -14.40
N HIS A 484 -39.36 -31.27 -14.36
CA HIS A 484 -38.50 -31.75 -15.44
C HIS A 484 -38.70 -33.25 -15.70
N LYS A 485 -38.74 -34.07 -14.65
CA LYS A 485 -39.03 -35.51 -14.77
C LYS A 485 -40.43 -35.78 -15.32
N GLN A 486 -41.42 -34.97 -14.91
CA GLN A 486 -42.80 -35.07 -15.41
C GLN A 486 -42.86 -34.70 -16.90
N PHE A 487 -42.25 -33.59 -17.32
CA PHE A 487 -42.26 -33.13 -18.71
C PHE A 487 -41.57 -34.11 -19.66
N ALA A 488 -40.45 -34.70 -19.24
CA ALA A 488 -39.81 -35.77 -20.01
C ALA A 488 -40.78 -36.94 -20.27
N SER A 489 -41.67 -37.28 -19.32
CA SER A 489 -42.71 -38.30 -19.53
C SER A 489 -43.87 -37.80 -20.39
N LEU A 490 -44.31 -36.56 -20.18
CA LEU A 490 -45.44 -35.96 -20.91
C LEU A 490 -45.16 -35.75 -22.39
N GLU A 491 -43.90 -35.47 -22.78
CA GLU A 491 -43.47 -35.42 -24.18
C GLU A 491 -43.73 -36.73 -24.93
N HIS A 492 -43.62 -37.86 -24.23
CA HIS A 492 -43.90 -39.19 -24.78
C HIS A 492 -45.41 -39.54 -24.72
N GLY A 493 -46.27 -38.61 -24.30
CA GLY A 493 -47.72 -38.81 -24.14
C GLY A 493 -48.10 -39.66 -22.91
N ILE A 494 -47.15 -39.93 -22.01
CA ILE A 494 -47.36 -40.75 -20.81
C ILE A 494 -47.54 -39.82 -19.61
N ILE A 495 -48.68 -39.90 -18.93
CA ILE A 495 -48.96 -39.16 -17.70
C ILE A 495 -48.45 -39.99 -16.51
N PRO A 496 -47.36 -39.60 -15.83
CA PRO A 496 -46.82 -40.36 -14.72
C PRO A 496 -47.64 -40.10 -13.45
N ILE A 497 -48.26 -41.13 -12.90
CA ILE A 497 -49.07 -41.05 -11.66
C ILE A 497 -48.33 -41.80 -10.55
N SER A 498 -48.17 -41.16 -9.40
CA SER A 498 -47.61 -41.81 -8.21
C SER A 498 -48.56 -42.90 -7.69
N GLY A 499 -48.00 -44.01 -7.16
CA GLY A 499 -48.78 -45.09 -6.56
C GLY A 499 -49.74 -44.61 -5.45
N GLU A 500 -49.36 -43.55 -4.73
CA GLU A 500 -50.15 -42.94 -3.65
C GLU A 500 -51.38 -42.16 -4.17
N CYS A 501 -51.37 -41.74 -5.43
CA CYS A 501 -52.43 -40.94 -6.06
C CYS A 501 -53.40 -41.78 -6.91
N GLN A 502 -53.20 -43.10 -7.01
CA GLN A 502 -54.04 -43.97 -7.83
C GLN A 502 -55.52 -43.97 -7.40
N ASN A 503 -55.78 -43.80 -6.09
CA ASN A 503 -57.14 -43.77 -5.54
C ASN A 503 -57.97 -42.57 -6.03
N LEU A 504 -57.33 -41.54 -6.59
CA LEU A 504 -58.01 -40.33 -7.11
C LEU A 504 -58.67 -40.56 -8.47
N PHE A 505 -58.32 -41.64 -9.16
CA PHE A 505 -58.71 -41.90 -10.55
C PHE A 505 -59.36 -43.29 -10.68
N PRO A 506 -60.22 -43.50 -11.69
CA PRO A 506 -60.70 -44.84 -12.03
C PRO A 506 -59.58 -45.69 -12.64
N ALA A 507 -59.68 -47.01 -12.48
CA ALA A 507 -58.65 -47.97 -12.95
C ALA A 507 -58.42 -47.94 -14.48
N LYS A 508 -59.46 -47.64 -15.27
CA LYS A 508 -59.38 -47.51 -16.74
C LYS A 508 -59.56 -46.05 -17.11
N VAL A 509 -58.66 -45.45 -17.90
CA VAL A 509 -58.84 -44.13 -18.52
C VAL A 509 -58.50 -44.28 -19.99
N VAL A 510 -59.39 -43.82 -20.88
CA VAL A 510 -59.34 -44.14 -22.32
C VAL A 510 -58.75 -42.99 -23.12
N SER A 511 -59.13 -41.75 -22.80
CA SER A 511 -58.52 -40.57 -23.42
C SER A 511 -57.03 -40.47 -23.12
N ARG A 512 -56.23 -40.07 -24.11
CA ARG A 512 -54.77 -40.00 -24.00
C ARG A 512 -54.23 -38.63 -24.39
N LEU A 513 -53.15 -38.21 -23.73
CA LEU A 513 -52.39 -37.03 -24.11
C LEU A 513 -51.60 -37.34 -25.39
N THR A 514 -51.84 -36.58 -26.45
CA THR A 514 -51.18 -36.76 -27.75
C THR A 514 -50.16 -35.68 -28.07
N LYS A 515 -50.34 -34.48 -27.49
CA LYS A 515 -49.40 -33.36 -27.66
C LYS A 515 -49.22 -32.63 -26.33
N TRP A 516 -47.96 -32.34 -26.02
CA TRP A 516 -47.53 -31.44 -24.96
C TRP A 516 -46.43 -30.54 -25.54
N SER A 517 -46.64 -29.24 -25.61
CA SER A 517 -45.68 -28.30 -26.20
C SER A 517 -45.66 -26.97 -25.46
N MET A 518 -44.50 -26.35 -25.38
CA MET A 518 -44.36 -24.99 -24.87
C MET A 518 -44.91 -23.97 -25.88
N ILE A 519 -45.49 -22.89 -25.38
CA ILE A 519 -45.97 -21.75 -26.18
C ILE A 519 -45.49 -20.45 -25.53
N THR A 520 -45.43 -19.36 -26.29
CA THR A 520 -45.06 -18.05 -25.76
C THR A 520 -46.26 -17.37 -25.09
N TYR A 521 -46.00 -16.30 -24.30
CA TYR A 521 -47.07 -15.47 -23.76
C TYR A 521 -47.94 -14.85 -24.86
N GLU A 522 -47.31 -14.39 -25.96
CA GLU A 522 -48.01 -13.80 -27.10
C GLU A 522 -48.97 -14.81 -27.75
N ASP A 523 -48.50 -16.05 -27.96
CA ASP A 523 -49.34 -17.13 -28.49
C ASP A 523 -50.50 -17.47 -27.55
N TYR A 524 -50.27 -17.45 -26.24
CA TYR A 524 -51.30 -17.74 -25.23
C TYR A 524 -52.43 -16.70 -25.23
N VAL A 525 -52.09 -15.41 -25.38
CA VAL A 525 -53.06 -14.29 -25.36
C VAL A 525 -53.95 -14.30 -26.62
N VAL A 526 -53.43 -14.77 -27.75
CA VAL A 526 -54.19 -14.84 -29.02
C VAL A 526 -55.30 -15.89 -28.96
N LEU A 527 -55.21 -16.90 -28.08
CA LEU A 527 -56.19 -17.97 -27.99
C LEU A 527 -57.57 -17.46 -27.52
N PRO A 528 -58.67 -17.84 -28.20
CA PRO A 528 -60.00 -17.29 -27.88
C PRO A 528 -60.54 -17.75 -26.52
N TYR A 529 -60.10 -18.91 -26.03
CA TYR A 529 -60.56 -19.53 -24.79
C TYR A 529 -59.71 -19.19 -23.55
N THR A 530 -58.67 -18.36 -23.69
CA THR A 530 -57.79 -17.92 -22.57
C THR A 530 -58.05 -16.49 -22.12
N LYS A 531 -58.87 -15.71 -22.85
CA LYS A 531 -59.12 -14.28 -22.62
C LYS A 531 -59.54 -13.94 -21.20
N GLU A 532 -60.38 -14.76 -20.57
CA GLU A 532 -60.84 -14.53 -19.19
C GLU A 532 -59.70 -14.60 -18.17
N VAL A 533 -58.73 -15.49 -18.39
CA VAL A 533 -57.55 -15.64 -17.52
C VAL A 533 -56.61 -14.43 -17.67
N VAL A 534 -56.47 -13.94 -18.89
CA VAL A 534 -55.66 -12.74 -19.21
C VAL A 534 -56.30 -11.48 -18.61
N GLU A 535 -57.61 -11.29 -18.81
CA GLU A 535 -58.38 -10.15 -18.27
C GLU A 535 -58.36 -10.11 -16.73
N CYS A 536 -58.31 -11.27 -16.08
CA CYS A 536 -58.18 -11.37 -14.62
C CYS A 536 -56.75 -11.14 -14.10
N GLY A 537 -55.76 -10.89 -14.97
CA GLY A 537 -54.36 -10.66 -14.57
C GLY A 537 -53.63 -11.90 -14.03
N LEU A 538 -54.14 -13.09 -14.31
CA LEU A 538 -53.56 -14.37 -13.87
C LEU A 538 -52.49 -14.91 -14.83
N ALA A 539 -52.42 -14.35 -16.05
CA ALA A 539 -51.37 -14.61 -17.03
C ALA A 539 -50.39 -13.42 -17.03
N GLN A 540 -49.15 -13.66 -16.57
CA GLN A 540 -48.07 -12.67 -16.53
C GLN A 540 -46.91 -13.11 -17.43
N ASP A 541 -46.10 -12.18 -17.93
CA ASP A 541 -44.93 -12.47 -18.77
C ASP A 541 -43.92 -13.43 -18.10
N THR A 542 -43.87 -13.44 -16.77
CA THR A 542 -42.97 -14.31 -15.98
C THR A 542 -43.48 -15.74 -15.79
N HIS A 543 -44.70 -16.05 -16.24
CA HIS A 543 -45.27 -17.39 -16.16
C HIS A 543 -44.84 -18.26 -17.34
N LEU A 544 -44.92 -19.59 -17.14
CA LEU A 544 -44.64 -20.56 -18.19
C LEU A 544 -45.95 -21.02 -18.82
N TYR A 545 -45.98 -21.05 -20.15
CA TYR A 545 -47.18 -21.36 -20.92
C TYR A 545 -47.00 -22.66 -21.71
N TYR A 546 -47.99 -23.54 -21.62
CA TYR A 546 -48.00 -24.81 -22.33
C TYR A 546 -49.32 -25.03 -23.06
N SER A 547 -49.23 -25.67 -24.22
CA SER A 547 -50.37 -26.21 -24.95
C SER A 547 -50.39 -27.73 -24.83
N LEU A 548 -51.57 -28.28 -24.57
CA LEU A 548 -51.83 -29.70 -24.56
C LEU A 548 -52.94 -30.08 -25.54
N MET A 549 -52.91 -31.34 -25.98
CA MET A 549 -53.99 -31.96 -26.74
C MET A 549 -54.29 -33.34 -26.18
N ILE A 550 -55.54 -33.57 -25.80
CA ILE A 550 -56.04 -34.88 -25.36
C ILE A 550 -57.03 -35.37 -26.40
N GLU A 551 -56.88 -36.61 -26.84
CA GLU A 551 -57.73 -37.21 -27.86
C GLU A 551 -58.41 -38.50 -27.37
N ARG A 552 -59.65 -38.68 -27.81
CA ARG A 552 -60.38 -39.95 -27.75
C ARG A 552 -61.28 -40.04 -28.98
N GLY A 553 -61.05 -41.03 -29.85
CA GLY A 553 -61.81 -41.16 -31.11
C GLY A 553 -61.67 -39.91 -31.98
N THR A 554 -62.80 -39.31 -32.41
CA THR A 554 -62.78 -38.04 -33.16
C THR A 554 -62.74 -36.79 -32.28
N ALA A 555 -62.92 -36.93 -30.95
CA ALA A 555 -62.95 -35.80 -30.04
C ALA A 555 -61.54 -35.32 -29.69
N LYS A 556 -61.27 -34.04 -29.93
CA LYS A 556 -59.98 -33.39 -29.64
C LYS A 556 -60.14 -32.26 -28.65
N LEU A 557 -59.60 -32.43 -27.45
CA LEU A 557 -59.59 -31.41 -26.42
C LEU A 557 -58.27 -30.66 -26.45
N HIS A 558 -58.33 -29.38 -26.82
CA HIS A 558 -57.21 -28.46 -26.71
C HIS A 558 -57.22 -27.84 -25.31
N GLY A 559 -56.07 -27.79 -24.68
CA GLY A 559 -55.88 -27.10 -23.40
C GLY A 559 -54.72 -26.14 -23.48
N ALA A 560 -54.84 -25.00 -22.81
CA ALA A 560 -53.73 -24.10 -22.53
C ALA A 560 -53.52 -24.05 -21.01
N VAL A 561 -52.27 -24.18 -20.58
CA VAL A 561 -51.87 -24.28 -19.18
C VAL A 561 -50.95 -23.13 -18.83
N VAL A 562 -51.29 -22.43 -17.74
CA VAL A 562 -50.43 -21.40 -17.13
C VAL A 562 -49.79 -21.98 -15.88
N LEU A 563 -48.47 -22.01 -15.87
CA LEU A 563 -47.66 -22.45 -14.74
C LEU A 563 -46.94 -21.26 -14.11
N ASN A 564 -47.37 -20.87 -12.92
CA ASN A 564 -46.65 -19.88 -12.12
C ASN A 564 -45.30 -20.48 -11.64
N PRO A 565 -44.19 -19.72 -11.65
CA PRO A 565 -42.90 -20.17 -11.11
C PRO A 565 -42.96 -20.71 -9.68
N GLY A 566 -43.92 -20.25 -8.86
CA GLY A 566 -44.27 -20.77 -7.54
C GLY A 566 -45.03 -22.10 -7.52
N TYR A 567 -44.78 -22.98 -8.49
CA TYR A 567 -45.43 -24.28 -8.60
C TYR A 567 -45.31 -25.12 -7.30
N SER A 568 -46.37 -25.87 -6.99
CA SER A 568 -46.72 -26.54 -5.71
C SER A 568 -47.39 -25.67 -4.63
N LEU A 569 -47.12 -24.36 -4.61
CA LEU A 569 -47.84 -23.41 -3.73
C LEU A 569 -49.03 -22.78 -4.47
N ILE A 570 -48.81 -22.39 -5.73
CA ILE A 570 -49.83 -21.87 -6.63
C ILE A 570 -50.14 -22.96 -7.67
N PRO A 571 -51.41 -23.35 -7.86
CA PRO A 571 -51.77 -24.39 -8.82
C PRO A 571 -51.57 -23.91 -10.26
N SER A 572 -51.45 -24.87 -11.17
CA SER A 572 -51.51 -24.57 -12.60
C SER A 572 -52.96 -24.34 -13.03
N LEU A 573 -53.15 -23.38 -13.94
CA LEU A 573 -54.47 -22.99 -14.44
C LEU A 573 -54.68 -23.52 -15.85
N PHE A 574 -55.83 -24.13 -16.10
CA PHE A 574 -56.22 -24.73 -17.37
C PHE A 574 -57.34 -23.94 -18.01
N SER A 575 -57.22 -23.69 -19.31
CA SER A 575 -58.28 -23.20 -20.19
C SER A 575 -58.54 -24.22 -21.28
N LEU A 576 -59.80 -24.59 -21.51
CA LEU A 576 -60.18 -25.76 -22.30
C LEU A 576 -61.03 -25.37 -23.52
N CYS A 577 -60.75 -26.01 -24.66
CA CYS A 577 -61.56 -25.94 -25.86
C CYS A 577 -61.69 -27.32 -26.51
N LEU A 578 -62.90 -27.86 -26.53
CA LEU A 578 -63.23 -29.15 -27.13
C LEU A 578 -63.66 -28.96 -28.58
N ASN A 579 -62.92 -29.55 -29.50
CA ASN A 579 -63.31 -29.67 -30.91
C ASN A 579 -63.94 -31.06 -31.13
N TRP A 580 -65.26 -31.12 -30.99
CA TRP A 580 -66.07 -32.31 -31.27
C TRP A 580 -67.50 -31.86 -31.58
N LYS A 581 -67.97 -32.15 -32.80
CA LYS A 581 -69.26 -31.65 -33.33
C LYS A 581 -69.36 -30.11 -33.25
N GLY A 582 -68.28 -29.43 -33.61
CA GLY A 582 -68.10 -27.98 -33.48
C GLY A 582 -67.11 -27.61 -32.38
N GLU A 583 -66.88 -26.31 -32.21
CA GLU A 583 -65.97 -25.76 -31.21
C GLU A 583 -66.74 -25.40 -29.92
N ARG A 584 -66.45 -26.12 -28.83
CA ARG A 584 -67.06 -25.93 -27.51
C ARG A 584 -66.00 -25.41 -26.52
N SER A 585 -66.25 -24.26 -25.92
CA SER A 585 -65.39 -23.59 -24.94
C SER A 585 -66.19 -23.25 -23.68
N SER A 586 -65.53 -22.73 -22.65
CA SER A 586 -66.16 -22.25 -21.40
C SER A 586 -67.27 -21.20 -21.61
N ARG A 587 -67.26 -20.51 -22.75
CA ARG A 587 -68.24 -19.46 -23.10
C ARG A 587 -69.55 -20.00 -23.67
N ASN A 588 -69.52 -21.17 -24.30
CA ASN A 588 -70.69 -21.72 -25.01
C ASN A 588 -71.17 -23.08 -24.46
N ASP A 589 -70.38 -23.74 -23.60
CA ASP A 589 -70.77 -24.97 -22.91
C ASP A 589 -70.41 -24.92 -21.42
N GLU A 590 -71.45 -24.93 -20.59
CA GLU A 590 -71.34 -24.90 -19.13
C GLU A 590 -70.59 -26.13 -18.60
N ASN A 591 -70.68 -27.29 -19.26
CA ASN A 591 -69.95 -28.47 -18.81
C ASN A 591 -68.43 -28.31 -18.99
N ILE A 592 -67.97 -27.57 -20.00
CA ILE A 592 -66.54 -27.24 -20.15
C ILE A 592 -66.09 -26.35 -19.00
N ARG A 593 -66.88 -25.33 -18.65
CA ARG A 593 -66.64 -24.46 -17.49
C ARG A 593 -66.60 -25.26 -16.17
N VAL A 594 -67.47 -26.26 -16.02
CA VAL A 594 -67.43 -27.14 -14.84
C VAL A 594 -66.18 -28.02 -14.84
N MET A 595 -65.74 -28.57 -15.97
CA MET A 595 -64.47 -29.30 -16.04
C MET A 595 -63.27 -28.42 -15.65
N GLU A 596 -63.23 -27.17 -16.13
CA GLU A 596 -62.22 -26.20 -15.70
C GLU A 596 -62.28 -25.97 -14.18
N SER A 597 -63.48 -25.85 -13.60
CA SER A 597 -63.64 -25.69 -12.15
C SER A 597 -63.16 -26.90 -11.35
N GLU A 598 -63.40 -28.13 -11.83
CA GLU A 598 -62.93 -29.38 -11.21
C GLU A 598 -61.41 -29.49 -11.13
N ILE A 599 -60.70 -28.83 -12.05
CA ILE A 599 -59.24 -28.86 -12.13
C ILE A 599 -58.62 -27.64 -11.45
N ASN A 600 -59.16 -26.45 -11.70
CA ASN A 600 -58.57 -25.18 -11.26
C ASN A 600 -58.98 -24.80 -9.83
N VAL A 601 -60.24 -25.04 -9.44
CA VAL A 601 -60.77 -24.63 -8.12
C VAL A 601 -60.59 -25.75 -7.10
N TYR A 602 -60.89 -26.99 -7.48
CA TYR A 602 -60.81 -28.16 -6.59
C TYR A 602 -59.44 -28.87 -6.63
N TYR A 603 -58.40 -28.17 -7.08
CA TYR A 603 -57.02 -28.67 -7.17
C TYR A 603 -56.47 -29.22 -5.84
N LYS A 604 -56.98 -28.78 -4.69
CA LYS A 604 -56.54 -29.26 -3.36
C LYS A 604 -56.79 -30.76 -3.16
N GLU A 605 -57.79 -31.33 -3.83
CA GLU A 605 -58.06 -32.78 -3.83
C GLU A 605 -56.98 -33.56 -4.60
N LEU A 606 -56.25 -32.88 -5.49
CA LEU A 606 -55.26 -33.47 -6.39
C LEU A 606 -53.82 -33.28 -5.94
N MET A 607 -53.57 -32.56 -4.84
CA MET A 607 -52.20 -32.30 -4.37
C MET A 607 -51.49 -33.57 -3.86
N GLY A 608 -52.22 -34.63 -3.46
CA GLY A 608 -51.60 -35.83 -2.91
C GLY A 608 -50.86 -35.55 -1.58
N PRO A 609 -49.92 -36.42 -1.16
CA PRO A 609 -49.14 -36.18 0.06
C PRO A 609 -48.16 -35.02 -0.10
N SER A 610 -47.93 -34.29 1.00
CA SER A 610 -46.97 -33.19 1.07
C SER A 610 -45.58 -33.68 0.67
N PRO A 611 -44.86 -33.01 -0.24
CA PRO A 611 -45.02 -31.60 -0.66
C PRO A 611 -45.84 -31.35 -1.95
N GLY A 612 -46.52 -32.36 -2.51
CA GLY A 612 -47.51 -32.15 -3.58
C GLY A 612 -47.00 -31.78 -4.97
N PHE A 613 -45.77 -32.16 -5.33
CA PHE A 613 -45.16 -31.85 -6.64
C PHE A 613 -45.83 -32.55 -7.84
N GLN A 614 -46.71 -33.53 -7.62
CA GLN A 614 -47.45 -34.27 -8.65
C GLN A 614 -48.80 -33.63 -9.02
N LEU A 615 -49.04 -32.37 -8.63
CA LEU A 615 -50.31 -31.70 -8.87
C LEU A 615 -50.65 -31.62 -10.37
N LEU A 616 -49.70 -31.25 -11.22
CA LEU A 616 -49.92 -31.08 -12.66
C LEU A 616 -50.32 -32.40 -13.34
N THR A 617 -49.59 -33.48 -13.07
CA THR A 617 -49.89 -34.81 -13.64
C THR A 617 -51.24 -35.32 -13.15
N ASN A 618 -51.57 -35.09 -11.88
CA ASN A 618 -52.89 -35.39 -11.32
C ASN A 618 -54.01 -34.55 -11.97
N GLN A 619 -53.76 -33.27 -12.26
CA GLN A 619 -54.69 -32.39 -12.99
C GLN A 619 -54.91 -32.87 -14.43
N LEU A 620 -53.84 -33.26 -15.14
CA LEU A 620 -53.91 -33.84 -16.48
C LEU A 620 -54.68 -35.17 -16.49
N GLN A 621 -54.42 -36.04 -15.52
CA GLN A 621 -55.14 -37.31 -15.41
C GLN A 621 -56.62 -37.10 -15.04
N ARG A 622 -56.93 -36.13 -14.17
CA ARG A 622 -58.32 -35.73 -13.89
C ARG A 622 -58.97 -35.20 -15.16
N LEU A 623 -58.28 -34.40 -15.96
CA LEU A 623 -58.79 -33.88 -17.23
C LEU A 623 -59.13 -35.00 -18.23
N CYS A 624 -58.26 -36.01 -18.37
CA CYS A 624 -58.55 -37.20 -19.17
C CYS A 624 -59.82 -37.92 -18.67
N MET A 625 -59.93 -38.14 -17.36
CA MET A 625 -61.13 -38.74 -16.74
C MET A 625 -62.39 -37.90 -17.02
N LEU A 626 -62.30 -36.57 -16.92
CA LEU A 626 -63.43 -35.67 -17.16
C LEU A 626 -63.87 -35.69 -18.62
N LEU A 627 -62.92 -35.75 -19.57
CA LEU A 627 -63.23 -35.90 -20.98
C LEU A 627 -63.92 -37.23 -21.27
N ASP A 628 -63.47 -38.32 -20.65
CA ASP A 628 -64.12 -39.62 -20.78
C ASP A 628 -65.58 -39.57 -20.31
N VAL A 629 -65.83 -39.03 -19.12
CA VAL A 629 -67.19 -38.84 -18.59
C VAL A 629 -68.01 -37.92 -19.48
N TYR A 630 -67.42 -36.84 -19.98
CA TYR A 630 -68.10 -35.89 -20.85
C TYR A 630 -68.62 -36.59 -22.12
N LEU A 631 -67.76 -37.37 -22.79
CA LEU A 631 -68.11 -38.04 -24.05
C LEU A 631 -69.12 -39.18 -23.84
N GLU A 632 -68.97 -39.94 -22.76
CA GLU A 632 -69.84 -41.09 -22.44
C GLU A 632 -71.24 -40.71 -21.94
N THR A 633 -71.37 -39.54 -21.31
CA THR A 633 -72.65 -39.05 -20.76
C THR A 633 -73.36 -38.07 -21.70
N GLU A 634 -72.81 -37.79 -22.88
CA GLU A 634 -73.49 -36.98 -23.90
C GLU A 634 -74.71 -37.72 -24.45
N ARG A 635 -75.87 -37.03 -24.47
CA ARG A 635 -77.09 -37.64 -24.99
C ARG A 635 -76.95 -37.89 -26.48
N HIS A 636 -77.21 -39.13 -26.88
CA HIS A 636 -77.26 -39.50 -28.29
C HIS A 636 -78.61 -39.15 -28.89
N ASP A 637 -78.59 -38.86 -30.19
CA ASP A 637 -79.79 -38.81 -31.01
C ASP A 637 -80.14 -40.25 -31.37
N ASN A 638 -81.24 -40.78 -30.83
CA ASN A 638 -81.65 -42.18 -30.99
C ASN A 638 -82.13 -42.50 -32.43
N SER A 639 -81.99 -41.55 -33.36
CA SER A 639 -82.41 -41.66 -34.76
C SER A 639 -81.35 -42.25 -35.70
N VAL A 640 -80.10 -42.42 -35.25
CA VAL A 640 -78.98 -42.95 -36.05
C VAL A 640 -78.58 -44.34 -35.54
N GLU A 641 -78.91 -45.40 -36.30
CA GLU A 641 -78.48 -46.78 -35.99
C GLU A 641 -77.00 -46.97 -36.32
N GLY A 642 -76.16 -47.17 -35.30
CA GLY A 642 -74.74 -47.47 -35.43
C GLY A 642 -74.08 -47.67 -34.05
N PRO A 643 -72.91 -48.34 -33.98
CA PRO A 643 -72.19 -48.48 -32.72
C PRO A 643 -71.83 -47.09 -32.16
N HIS A 644 -72.10 -46.88 -30.87
CA HIS A 644 -71.79 -45.62 -30.20
C HIS A 644 -70.31 -45.29 -30.35
N GLU A 645 -70.00 -44.07 -30.80
CA GLU A 645 -68.63 -43.58 -30.92
C GLU A 645 -67.90 -43.66 -29.56
N PHE A 646 -68.64 -43.43 -28.47
CA PHE A 646 -68.14 -43.51 -27.10
C PHE A 646 -69.12 -44.31 -26.22
N PRO A 647 -68.88 -45.62 -25.97
CA PRO A 647 -69.76 -46.43 -25.14
C PRO A 647 -69.65 -46.04 -23.65
N PRO A 648 -70.75 -46.05 -22.88
CA PRO A 648 -70.72 -45.73 -21.46
C PRO A 648 -70.09 -46.87 -20.66
N GLU A 649 -68.82 -46.71 -20.28
CA GLU A 649 -68.08 -47.64 -19.43
C GLU A 649 -68.07 -47.20 -17.96
N LYS A 650 -68.25 -45.89 -17.70
CA LYS A 650 -68.27 -45.34 -16.33
C LYS A 650 -69.63 -45.48 -15.65
N ILE A 651 -69.62 -45.99 -14.41
CA ILE A 651 -70.83 -46.07 -13.58
C ILE A 651 -71.20 -44.67 -13.08
N CYS A 652 -72.32 -44.14 -13.56
CA CYS A 652 -72.86 -42.83 -13.15
C CYS A 652 -74.25 -43.01 -12.50
N LEU A 653 -74.46 -42.46 -11.30
CA LEU A 653 -75.76 -42.59 -10.61
C LEU A 653 -76.91 -41.89 -11.34
N ARG A 654 -76.62 -40.73 -11.95
CA ARG A 654 -77.54 -39.91 -12.76
C ARG A 654 -76.71 -39.24 -13.85
N LEU A 655 -77.29 -39.05 -15.04
CA LEU A 655 -76.59 -38.45 -16.18
C LEU A 655 -76.56 -36.92 -16.16
N VAL A 656 -77.60 -36.27 -15.62
CA VAL A 656 -77.68 -34.80 -15.50
C VAL A 656 -78.34 -34.38 -14.20
N ARG A 657 -77.94 -33.23 -13.64
CA ARG A 657 -78.55 -32.59 -12.45
C ARG A 657 -78.62 -31.06 -12.61
N GLY A 658 -79.68 -30.47 -12.05
CA GLY A 658 -79.81 -29.01 -11.91
C GLY A 658 -80.25 -28.26 -13.19
N PRO A 659 -80.47 -26.94 -13.10
CA PRO A 659 -80.93 -26.11 -14.22
C PRO A 659 -79.95 -26.05 -15.39
N SER A 660 -78.65 -26.07 -15.11
CA SER A 660 -77.56 -26.10 -16.09
C SER A 660 -77.30 -27.49 -16.68
N ARG A 661 -78.07 -28.51 -16.27
CA ARG A 661 -77.93 -29.90 -16.74
C ARG A 661 -76.49 -30.43 -16.63
N MET A 662 -75.85 -30.17 -15.49
CA MET A 662 -74.47 -30.56 -15.22
C MET A 662 -74.29 -32.07 -15.29
N LYS A 663 -73.15 -32.52 -15.81
CA LYS A 663 -72.71 -33.92 -15.83
C LYS A 663 -72.05 -34.36 -14.50
N PRO A 664 -71.99 -35.66 -14.19
CA PRO A 664 -71.44 -36.18 -12.93
C PRO A 664 -69.91 -36.28 -12.96
N PHE A 665 -69.21 -35.19 -12.67
CA PHE A 665 -67.75 -35.13 -12.77
C PHE A 665 -66.96 -35.59 -11.53
N LYS A 666 -67.62 -35.78 -10.38
CA LYS A 666 -66.96 -36.17 -9.13
C LYS A 666 -66.83 -37.69 -9.03
N TYR A 667 -65.59 -38.19 -9.00
CA TYR A 667 -65.29 -39.61 -8.75
C TYR A 667 -65.30 -39.93 -7.25
N ASN A 668 -65.98 -41.00 -6.85
CA ASN A 668 -66.03 -41.46 -5.46
C ASN A 668 -65.27 -42.78 -5.28
N TYR A 669 -64.13 -42.70 -4.60
CA TYR A 669 -63.40 -43.87 -4.08
C TYR A 669 -63.88 -44.21 -2.65
N PRO A 670 -64.00 -45.49 -2.24
CA PRO A 670 -63.64 -46.73 -2.95
C PRO A 670 -64.75 -47.35 -3.81
N GLN A 671 -65.97 -46.78 -3.80
CA GLN A 671 -67.14 -47.38 -4.45
C GLN A 671 -67.08 -47.37 -5.99
N GLY A 672 -66.23 -46.54 -6.61
CA GLY A 672 -65.89 -46.60 -8.03
C GLY A 672 -66.94 -46.04 -8.98
N PHE A 673 -67.74 -45.05 -8.56
CA PHE A 673 -68.75 -44.41 -9.41
C PHE A 673 -68.63 -42.88 -9.45
N PHE A 674 -69.29 -42.29 -10.44
CA PHE A 674 -69.37 -40.86 -10.67
C PHE A 674 -70.66 -40.25 -10.13
N SER A 675 -70.51 -39.13 -9.43
CA SER A 675 -71.59 -38.32 -8.87
C SER A 675 -71.49 -36.88 -9.34
N HIS A 676 -72.60 -36.16 -9.25
CA HIS A 676 -72.58 -34.71 -9.39
C HIS A 676 -71.95 -34.10 -8.15
N ARG A 677 -71.28 -32.96 -8.34
CA ARG A 677 -70.90 -32.11 -7.22
C ARG A 677 -72.14 -31.66 -6.42
#